data_AF-A0A0J9R277-F1
#
_entry.id   AF-A0A0J9R277-F1
#
_cell.length_a   1.000
_cell.length_b   1.000
_cell.length_c   1.000
_cell.angle_alpha   90.00
_cell.angle_beta   90.00
_cell.angle_gamma   90.00
#
_symmetry.space_group_name_H-M   'P 1'
#
loop_
_entity.id
_entity.type
_entity.pdbx_description
1 polymer ?
#
loop_
_entity_poly.entity_id
_entity_poly.type
_entity_poly.pdbx_seq_one_letter_code
_entity_poly.pdbx_strand_id
1 'polypeptide(L)'
;MHSVSLFGCLCLSLSLTLSSASPQLNLPTPQPEVFYNGYTPNVATTPAQLRADRDRDQRYGPPYSDAGGGGNTDDGLDDFRFGQTDDERMRIGYGYPTPRVNFSDSPFSGARFSNHNYGPISSTTERNYGNDANPNGRYSDVPYSSQGERNFNPNDQYNYNNNPNVEFVGINNRNRFENPFLSNQDRFNLNQGYLERQRYQQDRRYQQELEKLRILLVESDQKGSLECTANVAAQWNFETNVNDFTQTEALNAQQRYVEFQRITAEQSKRINKDLIFDRRLYRQLMLQSEVGPNALPLDVLDRYNRLLNEMLFLYNSAGICAYQQPFQCDLHYIPQLKDIMAKSRDWDELQHTWVEYHRKAGRGMRDSYEQLIDVMQEVAYVNNVTNGGEYWYLAYESGNFRQDMDIVWEQIRPLYEGLHAYVRRKLRDYYGPDRINRIAPIPSHILGNMYGQSWSNVLDILIPYPGRKLIDVTPRMVEQGYTPQLMFQLAEEFFTSINMSAVGPEFYRNSIFEQPLDRRVLCEPSAWDFCNRHDFRVKICTDINQRSLISVHHEMAHIQYFLQYRHLPKIFRNGANPAFHQAVGDAIGLSVSTPRHLQTLGLLQRSLDESSYDINYLFTMAIDKVAFLPFALSLDNWRYDVFSGNANKRTMNCHYWNLREKYSGIKPPVLRSEKDFDPGAKYHIPANIPYIKYFFSTVLQFQIYRGLCRESGQYVPGDPRKPLHQCDIYRQPAAGNILKTLMSKGASQPWQEVLEETLREGRLDGTALREYFAPLEEWLRQENLRTNEYVGWNYDGDYCKRSIETAGLQIFGGYYNGATGQKSAPYLYPLIILIYLYFSLRLL
;
A
#
# COMPACT_ATOMS: atom_id res chain seq x y z
N MET A 1 89.92 12.13 -15.26
CA MET A 1 90.90 12.50 -14.20
C MET A 1 90.52 13.87 -13.70
N HIS A 2 90.70 14.15 -12.39
CA HIS A 2 90.13 15.31 -11.68
C HIS A 2 88.58 15.31 -11.63
N SER A 3 87.93 15.46 -10.46
CA SER A 3 87.65 16.66 -9.64
C SER A 3 86.31 17.33 -10.06
N VAL A 4 85.48 17.99 -9.20
CA VAL A 4 85.64 18.35 -7.78
C VAL A 4 84.30 18.62 -7.03
N SER A 5 84.26 18.29 -5.73
CA SER A 5 83.56 18.93 -4.57
C SER A 5 82.03 19.21 -4.46
N LEU A 6 81.53 18.95 -3.23
CA LEU A 6 80.68 19.80 -2.35
C LEU A 6 79.15 20.04 -2.60
N PHE A 7 78.35 19.43 -1.70
CA PHE A 7 77.24 19.98 -0.88
C PHE A 7 76.15 20.92 -1.47
N GLY A 8 74.86 20.58 -1.27
CA GLY A 8 73.76 21.55 -1.31
C GLY A 8 72.31 20.99 -1.23
N CYS A 9 71.63 21.23 -0.09
CA CYS A 9 70.18 21.41 0.18
C CYS A 9 69.03 20.67 -0.56
N LEU A 10 68.03 20.29 0.26
CA LEU A 10 66.56 20.35 0.07
C LEU A 10 65.81 19.48 -0.98
N CYS A 11 64.81 18.77 -0.44
CA CYS A 11 63.46 18.47 -1.00
C CYS A 11 63.19 17.36 -2.04
N LEU A 12 62.02 16.75 -1.81
CA LEU A 12 61.01 16.20 -2.73
C LEU A 12 61.06 14.73 -3.27
N SER A 13 59.88 14.11 -3.12
CA SER A 13 59.17 13.13 -3.99
C SER A 13 59.73 11.72 -4.26
N LEU A 14 59.02 10.72 -3.70
CA LEU A 14 58.40 9.52 -4.31
C LEU A 14 59.09 8.85 -5.53
N SER A 15 59.29 7.51 -5.47
CA SER A 15 58.43 6.52 -6.20
C SER A 15 58.94 5.04 -6.22
N LEU A 16 58.00 4.11 -5.99
CA LEU A 16 57.75 2.82 -6.69
C LEU A 16 58.80 1.65 -6.78
N THR A 17 58.40 0.51 -6.18
CA THR A 17 58.49 -0.90 -6.71
C THR A 17 59.87 -1.60 -6.83
N LEU A 18 60.02 -2.95 -6.87
CA LEU A 18 59.08 -4.09 -7.02
C LEU A 18 59.66 -5.42 -6.42
N SER A 19 58.79 -6.38 -6.06
CA SER A 19 59.03 -7.85 -5.96
C SER A 19 59.91 -8.45 -4.83
N SER A 20 59.32 -9.24 -3.92
CA SER A 20 59.36 -10.74 -3.96
C SER A 20 58.96 -11.45 -2.63
N ALA A 21 58.51 -12.71 -2.75
CA ALA A 21 58.35 -13.76 -1.72
C ALA A 21 57.27 -13.62 -0.63
N SER A 22 56.86 -14.77 -0.07
CA SER A 22 55.69 -14.98 0.80
C SER A 22 56.04 -15.80 2.06
N PRO A 23 55.12 -15.88 3.04
CA PRO A 23 54.95 -17.11 3.81
C PRO A 23 53.51 -17.66 3.67
N GLN A 24 53.38 -18.98 3.53
CA GLN A 24 52.10 -19.70 3.59
C GLN A 24 51.78 -20.12 5.04
N LEU A 25 50.50 -20.14 5.41
CA LEU A 25 50.00 -20.89 6.57
C LEU A 25 49.25 -22.13 6.06
N ASN A 26 49.70 -23.33 6.46
CA ASN A 26 49.04 -24.58 6.14
C ASN A 26 48.26 -25.09 7.36
N LEU A 27 46.97 -25.40 7.18
CA LEU A 27 46.16 -26.21 8.10
C LEU A 27 45.34 -27.24 7.28
N PRO A 28 45.01 -28.41 7.84
CA PRO A 28 44.72 -29.60 7.04
C PRO A 28 43.28 -29.68 6.50
N THR A 29 43.15 -30.28 5.31
CA THR A 29 41.87 -30.62 4.68
C THR A 29 41.33 -31.98 5.14
N PRO A 30 40.09 -32.06 5.65
CA PRO A 30 39.35 -33.33 5.70
C PRO A 30 38.82 -33.67 4.30
N GLN A 31 38.84 -34.95 3.92
CA GLN A 31 38.23 -35.41 2.67
C GLN A 31 36.72 -35.65 2.84
N PRO A 32 35.88 -35.36 1.83
CA PRO A 32 34.48 -35.74 1.84
C PRO A 32 34.33 -37.23 1.50
N GLU A 33 33.73 -38.01 2.40
CA GLU A 33 33.29 -39.38 2.08
C GLU A 33 32.07 -39.33 1.13
N VAL A 34 32.10 -40.16 0.08
CA VAL A 34 31.03 -40.18 -0.93
C VAL A 34 29.88 -41.10 -0.48
N PHE A 35 28.89 -40.52 0.20
CA PHE A 35 27.62 -41.19 0.44
C PHE A 35 26.62 -40.92 -0.68
N TYR A 36 26.45 -41.93 -1.56
CA TYR A 36 25.31 -42.00 -2.47
C TYR A 36 24.02 -42.18 -1.66
N ASN A 37 23.07 -41.25 -1.80
CA ASN A 37 21.65 -41.49 -1.59
C ASN A 37 20.86 -40.61 -2.55
N GLY A 38 20.02 -41.23 -3.39
CA GLY A 38 19.22 -40.52 -4.40
C GLY A 38 17.96 -39.90 -3.81
N TYR A 39 17.53 -38.78 -4.38
CA TYR A 39 16.25 -38.16 -4.03
C TYR A 39 15.07 -39.05 -4.41
N THR A 40 14.30 -39.48 -3.41
CA THR A 40 12.92 -39.96 -3.61
C THR A 40 11.95 -38.79 -3.44
N PRO A 41 11.00 -38.54 -4.36
CA PRO A 41 9.94 -37.56 -4.16
C PRO A 41 9.09 -37.87 -2.91
N ASN A 42 8.69 -36.83 -2.17
CA ASN A 42 7.85 -36.97 -0.98
C ASN A 42 6.43 -37.43 -1.36
N VAL A 43 6.17 -38.72 -1.27
CA VAL A 43 4.81 -39.29 -1.25
C VAL A 43 4.31 -39.27 0.19
N ALA A 44 3.14 -38.67 0.44
CA ALA A 44 2.58 -38.54 1.79
C ALA A 44 2.37 -39.90 2.46
N THR A 45 3.09 -40.17 3.56
CA THR A 45 3.18 -41.50 4.17
C THR A 45 2.05 -41.82 5.15
N THR A 46 1.19 -40.85 5.51
CA THR A 46 0.08 -41.08 6.45
C THR A 46 -1.25 -40.44 6.03
N PRO A 47 -2.40 -41.07 6.35
CA PRO A 47 -3.74 -40.44 6.29
C PRO A 47 -3.98 -39.29 7.29
N ALA A 48 -2.94 -38.89 8.04
CA ALA A 48 -2.94 -37.70 8.89
C ALA A 48 -2.32 -36.52 8.13
N GLN A 49 -1.15 -36.70 7.51
CA GLN A 49 -0.55 -35.73 6.59
C GLN A 49 -1.51 -35.40 5.44
N LEU A 50 -2.08 -36.41 4.76
CA LEU A 50 -3.09 -36.20 3.70
C LEU A 50 -4.37 -35.43 4.15
N ARG A 51 -4.58 -35.26 5.46
CA ARG A 51 -5.58 -34.33 5.99
C ARG A 51 -4.97 -32.97 6.32
N ALA A 52 -3.80 -32.91 6.96
CA ALA A 52 -3.08 -31.66 7.24
C ALA A 52 -2.71 -30.89 5.96
N ASP A 53 -2.18 -31.55 4.93
CA ASP A 53 -1.91 -30.98 3.60
C ASP A 53 -3.18 -30.35 3.02
N ARG A 54 -4.28 -31.12 3.00
CA ARG A 54 -5.57 -30.68 2.45
C ARG A 54 -6.21 -29.55 3.25
N ASP A 55 -5.92 -29.47 4.55
CA ASP A 55 -6.41 -28.46 5.49
C ASP A 55 -5.54 -27.18 5.46
N ARG A 56 -4.22 -27.31 5.22
CA ARG A 56 -3.30 -26.22 4.88
C ARG A 56 -3.71 -25.56 3.57
N ASP A 57 -3.84 -26.36 2.51
CA ASP A 57 -4.17 -25.89 1.17
C ASP A 57 -5.54 -25.19 1.16
N GLN A 58 -6.51 -25.67 1.95
CA GLN A 58 -7.83 -25.03 2.14
C GLN A 58 -7.83 -23.76 3.00
N ARG A 59 -6.79 -23.50 3.80
CA ARG A 59 -6.74 -22.32 4.71
C ARG A 59 -5.88 -21.18 4.19
N TYR A 60 -4.81 -21.49 3.47
CA TYR A 60 -3.80 -20.51 3.05
C TYR A 60 -3.48 -20.58 1.54
N GLY A 61 -3.97 -21.60 0.83
CA GLY A 61 -3.39 -22.01 -0.45
C GLY A 61 -1.98 -22.60 -0.26
N PRO A 62 -1.27 -22.94 -1.35
CA PRO A 62 0.14 -23.26 -1.26
C PRO A 62 0.94 -22.02 -0.81
N PRO A 63 1.92 -22.13 0.10
CA PRO A 63 2.86 -21.04 0.35
C PRO A 63 3.66 -20.78 -0.93
N TYR A 64 3.98 -19.49 -1.23
CA TYR A 64 4.69 -19.07 -2.45
C TYR A 64 5.79 -20.06 -2.83
N SER A 65 5.64 -20.67 -4.01
CA SER A 65 6.29 -21.95 -4.34
C SER A 65 7.55 -21.75 -5.17
N ASP A 66 8.65 -21.38 -4.52
CA ASP A 66 10.01 -21.41 -5.09
C ASP A 66 10.48 -22.86 -5.33
N ALA A 67 9.87 -23.49 -6.34
CA ALA A 67 10.07 -24.88 -6.71
C ALA A 67 11.05 -25.01 -7.89
N GLY A 68 12.31 -24.62 -7.70
CA GLY A 68 13.41 -24.99 -8.60
C GLY A 68 14.35 -23.84 -8.97
N GLY A 69 15.55 -23.86 -8.38
CA GLY A 69 16.55 -22.80 -8.53
C GLY A 69 17.13 -22.59 -9.93
N GLY A 70 17.61 -21.37 -10.18
CA GLY A 70 18.39 -21.07 -11.38
C GLY A 70 18.41 -19.61 -11.84
N GLY A 71 18.54 -18.63 -10.94
CA GLY A 71 18.63 -17.20 -11.29
C GLY A 71 17.28 -16.47 -11.29
N ASN A 72 17.30 -15.21 -10.85
CA ASN A 72 16.12 -14.39 -10.53
C ASN A 72 15.20 -15.01 -9.46
N THR A 73 15.68 -15.04 -8.22
CA THR A 73 14.86 -14.93 -7.01
C THR A 73 14.00 -13.66 -7.08
N ASP A 74 12.67 -13.80 -7.04
CA ASP A 74 11.72 -12.68 -7.15
C ASP A 74 10.61 -12.83 -6.11
N ASP A 75 10.52 -11.85 -5.22
CA ASP A 75 10.04 -11.94 -3.84
C ASP A 75 8.64 -11.32 -3.62
N GLY A 76 7.86 -11.19 -4.69
CA GLY A 76 6.53 -10.58 -4.62
C GLY A 76 6.54 -9.06 -4.42
N LEU A 77 7.68 -8.37 -4.56
CA LEU A 77 7.78 -6.90 -4.45
C LEU A 77 6.92 -6.10 -5.48
N ASP A 78 6.36 -6.76 -6.50
CA ASP A 78 5.33 -6.16 -7.37
C ASP A 78 3.98 -5.99 -6.63
N ASP A 79 3.64 -6.91 -5.72
CA ASP A 79 2.46 -6.76 -4.88
C ASP A 79 2.72 -5.77 -3.75
N PHE A 80 3.88 -5.87 -3.08
CA PHE A 80 4.27 -5.02 -1.95
C PHE A 80 5.51 -4.16 -2.29
N ARG A 81 5.36 -2.83 -2.35
CA ARG A 81 6.53 -1.93 -2.48
C ARG A 81 7.47 -2.10 -1.27
N PHE A 82 8.78 -2.09 -1.57
CA PHE A 82 9.94 -2.19 -0.66
C PHE A 82 9.64 -2.26 0.84
N GLY A 83 9.87 -3.43 1.43
CA GLY A 83 9.89 -3.59 2.88
C GLY A 83 8.52 -3.56 3.55
N GLN A 84 8.45 -4.12 4.75
CA GLN A 84 7.31 -3.98 5.65
C GLN A 84 7.76 -4.00 7.10
N THR A 85 7.06 -3.26 7.96
CA THR A 85 7.21 -3.44 9.41
C THR A 85 6.48 -4.69 9.91
N ASP A 86 6.84 -5.17 11.10
CA ASP A 86 6.10 -6.24 11.79
C ASP A 86 4.61 -5.90 11.98
N ASP A 87 4.27 -4.65 12.30
CA ASP A 87 2.89 -4.17 12.42
C ASP A 87 2.13 -4.20 11.07
N GLU A 88 2.80 -3.92 9.95
CA GLU A 88 2.21 -4.08 8.62
C GLU A 88 1.93 -5.55 8.30
N ARG A 89 2.88 -6.46 8.55
CA ARG A 89 2.72 -7.91 8.31
C ARG A 89 1.65 -8.53 9.22
N MET A 90 1.55 -8.10 10.48
CA MET A 90 0.51 -8.57 11.41
C MET A 90 -0.89 -8.07 11.05
N ARG A 91 -1.03 -6.86 10.49
CA ARG A 91 -2.33 -6.36 9.98
C ARG A 91 -2.82 -7.08 8.73
N ILE A 92 -1.92 -7.66 7.94
CA ILE A 92 -2.26 -8.42 6.72
C ILE A 92 -2.98 -9.73 7.05
N GLY A 93 -2.86 -10.22 8.29
CA GLY A 93 -3.73 -11.25 8.85
C GLY A 93 -3.40 -12.66 8.36
N TYR A 94 -2.56 -13.37 9.11
CA TYR A 94 -2.50 -14.83 9.02
C TYR A 94 -3.88 -15.39 9.36
N GLY A 95 -4.60 -15.86 8.34
CA GLY A 95 -6.00 -16.24 8.40
C GLY A 95 -6.34 -17.11 9.62
N TYR A 96 -7.21 -16.58 10.50
CA TYR A 96 -7.56 -17.24 11.75
C TYR A 96 -8.34 -18.54 11.50
N PRO A 97 -7.88 -19.69 12.00
CA PRO A 97 -8.73 -20.85 12.13
C PRO A 97 -9.64 -20.66 13.36
N THR A 98 -10.96 -20.76 13.18
CA THR A 98 -11.87 -20.94 14.33
C THR A 98 -11.72 -22.37 14.86
N PRO A 99 -11.37 -22.57 16.16
CA PRO A 99 -11.40 -23.90 16.74
C PRO A 99 -12.83 -24.42 16.77
N ARG A 100 -13.03 -25.72 16.47
CA ARG A 100 -14.26 -26.39 16.88
C ARG A 100 -14.27 -26.50 18.40
N VAL A 101 -14.88 -25.53 19.07
CA VAL A 101 -15.13 -25.58 20.51
C VAL A 101 -16.14 -26.69 20.80
N ASN A 102 -15.64 -27.87 21.17
CA ASN A 102 -16.47 -28.89 21.80
C ASN A 102 -16.90 -28.38 23.17
N PHE A 103 -18.18 -28.03 23.31
CA PHE A 103 -18.78 -27.70 24.60
C PHE A 103 -18.97 -28.97 25.45
N SER A 104 -17.89 -29.46 26.06
CA SER A 104 -17.92 -30.52 27.08
C SER A 104 -17.40 -30.05 28.44
N ASP A 105 -16.34 -29.23 28.46
CA ASP A 105 -15.59 -28.95 29.68
C ASP A 105 -15.47 -27.44 29.97
N SER A 106 -16.31 -26.95 30.88
CA SER A 106 -16.19 -25.61 31.47
C SER A 106 -16.34 -25.71 33.00
N PRO A 107 -15.40 -25.20 33.80
CA PRO A 107 -15.30 -25.48 35.24
C PRO A 107 -16.25 -24.65 36.13
N PHE A 108 -17.45 -24.31 35.64
CA PHE A 108 -18.42 -23.45 36.34
C PHE A 108 -19.84 -24.06 36.44
N SER A 109 -19.93 -25.32 36.89
CA SER A 109 -21.19 -26.00 37.21
C SER A 109 -21.57 -25.83 38.69
N GLY A 110 -22.09 -24.65 39.07
CA GLY A 110 -22.08 -24.18 40.47
C GLY A 110 -23.37 -23.68 41.12
N ALA A 111 -24.55 -23.75 40.50
CA ALA A 111 -25.82 -23.38 41.17
C ALA A 111 -27.05 -24.10 40.56
N ARG A 112 -27.92 -24.67 41.41
CA ARG A 112 -29.24 -25.18 41.02
C ARG A 112 -30.34 -24.23 41.51
N PHE A 113 -31.21 -23.79 40.62
CA PHE A 113 -32.64 -23.58 40.89
C PHE A 113 -33.44 -24.01 39.65
N SER A 114 -34.68 -24.47 39.84
CA SER A 114 -35.37 -25.33 38.86
C SER A 114 -36.74 -24.83 38.45
N ASN A 115 -37.07 -25.10 37.18
CA ASN A 115 -38.41 -25.18 36.57
C ASN A 115 -39.27 -23.90 36.56
N HIS A 116 -39.77 -23.55 35.36
CA HIS A 116 -41.14 -23.90 34.97
C HIS A 116 -41.30 -23.98 33.43
N ASN A 117 -42.38 -24.63 32.99
CA ASN A 117 -42.69 -24.89 31.57
C ASN A 117 -43.17 -23.63 30.83
N TYR A 118 -42.95 -23.55 29.51
CA TYR A 118 -44.02 -23.84 28.51
C TYR A 118 -43.45 -23.91 27.07
N GLY A 119 -44.23 -24.51 26.16
CA GLY A 119 -43.87 -24.69 24.75
C GLY A 119 -44.21 -23.49 23.83
N PRO A 120 -43.89 -23.58 22.53
CA PRO A 120 -43.96 -22.45 21.59
C PRO A 120 -45.38 -22.15 21.08
N ILE A 121 -45.62 -20.89 20.69
CA ILE A 121 -46.85 -20.43 20.02
C ILE A 121 -46.47 -19.61 18.78
N SER A 122 -47.28 -19.73 17.72
CA SER A 122 -47.13 -19.02 16.44
C SER A 122 -48.37 -18.18 16.12
N SER A 123 -48.16 -16.91 15.79
CA SER A 123 -49.10 -16.01 15.09
C SER A 123 -48.32 -14.74 14.68
N THR A 124 -48.30 -14.17 13.47
CA THR A 124 -49.32 -13.93 12.41
C THR A 124 -50.44 -12.95 12.80
N THR A 125 -50.31 -11.69 12.39
CA THR A 125 -51.44 -10.73 12.21
C THR A 125 -51.09 -9.67 11.17
N GLU A 126 -52.01 -9.40 10.24
CA GLU A 126 -52.01 -8.30 9.25
C GLU A 126 -53.29 -7.44 9.40
N ARG A 127 -53.42 -6.39 8.56
CA ARG A 127 -54.64 -5.57 8.23
C ARG A 127 -54.98 -4.44 9.20
N ASN A 128 -55.63 -3.30 8.84
CA ASN A 128 -55.99 -2.55 7.60
C ASN A 128 -56.45 -1.11 8.05
N TYR A 129 -56.71 -0.03 7.29
CA TYR A 129 -56.81 0.35 5.84
C TYR A 129 -55.89 1.60 5.59
N GLY A 130 -55.93 2.52 4.60
CA GLY A 130 -56.86 2.91 3.50
C GLY A 130 -57.89 4.01 3.90
N ASN A 131 -58.28 5.01 3.09
CA ASN A 131 -57.86 5.42 1.72
C ASN A 131 -58.38 6.86 1.39
N ASP A 132 -58.23 7.34 0.14
CA ASP A 132 -58.84 8.56 -0.51
C ASP A 132 -58.11 9.92 -0.30
N ALA A 133 -57.95 10.85 -1.27
CA ALA A 133 -58.23 10.85 -2.73
C ALA A 133 -57.29 11.82 -3.54
N ASN A 134 -57.39 11.78 -4.88
CA ASN A 134 -56.54 12.44 -5.93
C ASN A 134 -57.27 13.69 -6.54
N PRO A 135 -56.87 14.38 -7.65
CA PRO A 135 -55.60 14.46 -8.42
C PRO A 135 -55.14 15.90 -8.89
N ASN A 136 -53.93 15.97 -9.50
CA ASN A 136 -53.46 16.85 -10.64
C ASN A 136 -52.04 17.45 -10.39
N GLY A 137 -51.07 17.47 -11.32
CA GLY A 137 -50.90 16.73 -12.60
C GLY A 137 -49.89 17.37 -13.59
N ARG A 138 -49.08 16.55 -14.30
CA ARG A 138 -48.25 16.85 -15.53
C ARG A 138 -46.93 17.67 -15.32
N TYR A 139 -45.75 17.21 -15.78
CA TYR A 139 -45.09 17.33 -17.12
C TYR A 139 -44.75 18.80 -17.53
N SER A 140 -43.56 19.22 -18.02
CA SER A 140 -42.29 18.54 -18.43
C SER A 140 -41.04 19.47 -18.45
N ASP A 141 -39.84 18.90 -18.64
CA ASP A 141 -38.66 19.31 -19.47
C ASP A 141 -38.02 20.75 -19.47
N VAL A 142 -36.78 20.82 -18.95
CA VAL A 142 -35.48 21.31 -19.53
C VAL A 142 -35.54 22.05 -20.90
N PRO A 143 -34.92 23.27 -21.12
CA PRO A 143 -33.46 23.38 -21.36
C PRO A 143 -32.69 24.72 -21.08
N TYR A 144 -31.38 24.67 -21.35
CA TYR A 144 -30.31 25.71 -21.27
C TYR A 144 -30.47 26.92 -22.22
N SER A 145 -29.96 28.11 -21.83
CA SER A 145 -29.11 28.97 -22.70
C SER A 145 -28.37 30.15 -22.00
N SER A 146 -27.04 30.09 -22.04
CA SER A 146 -25.97 31.13 -22.11
C SER A 146 -26.20 32.68 -22.13
N GLN A 147 -25.15 33.38 -21.67
CA GLN A 147 -24.63 34.73 -22.06
C GLN A 147 -25.22 36.04 -21.46
N GLY A 148 -24.32 37.02 -21.20
CA GLY A 148 -24.66 38.41 -20.83
C GLY A 148 -23.58 39.15 -20.00
N GLU A 149 -22.60 39.79 -20.64
CA GLU A 149 -21.53 40.57 -19.97
C GLU A 149 -21.95 42.01 -19.58
N ARG A 150 -21.23 42.65 -18.63
CA ARG A 150 -21.00 44.12 -18.63
C ARG A 150 -19.90 44.61 -17.69
N ASN A 151 -19.38 45.80 -18.01
CA ASN A 151 -18.26 46.51 -17.38
C ASN A 151 -18.66 48.01 -17.17
N PHE A 152 -17.97 48.87 -16.38
CA PHE A 152 -16.65 48.75 -15.75
C PHE A 152 -16.50 49.62 -14.46
N ASN A 153 -15.25 49.66 -13.95
CA ASN A 153 -14.57 50.60 -13.04
C ASN A 153 -14.76 52.12 -13.38
N PRO A 154 -14.16 53.10 -12.65
CA PRO A 154 -13.59 53.10 -11.27
C PRO A 154 -13.98 54.34 -10.39
N ASN A 155 -13.71 54.27 -9.07
CA ASN A 155 -13.08 55.32 -8.22
C ASN A 155 -13.53 55.24 -6.74
N ASP A 156 -12.63 54.88 -5.83
CA ASP A 156 -11.96 55.84 -4.93
C ASP A 156 -10.80 55.17 -4.16
N GLN A 157 -9.96 55.96 -3.47
CA GLN A 157 -8.61 55.55 -3.07
C GLN A 157 -8.27 55.84 -1.59
N TYR A 158 -7.43 54.97 -1.01
CA TYR A 158 -6.61 55.08 0.23
C TYR A 158 -7.05 54.44 1.58
N ASN A 159 -6.04 53.80 2.17
CA ASN A 159 -5.74 53.55 3.60
C ASN A 159 -6.54 52.53 4.44
N TYR A 160 -6.02 51.29 4.43
CA TYR A 160 -5.46 50.60 5.60
C TYR A 160 -5.90 51.06 7.02
N ASN A 161 -6.60 50.17 7.75
CA ASN A 161 -5.96 49.38 8.82
C ASN A 161 -6.89 48.27 9.40
N ASN A 162 -6.28 47.11 9.70
CA ASN A 162 -6.62 46.07 10.70
C ASN A 162 -8.06 46.08 11.28
N ASN A 163 -8.91 45.06 11.10
CA ASN A 163 -8.75 43.67 11.58
C ASN A 163 -9.96 42.83 11.08
N PRO A 164 -9.88 41.50 10.88
CA PRO A 164 -10.98 40.73 10.29
C PRO A 164 -12.01 40.23 11.33
N ASN A 165 -13.28 40.20 10.94
CA ASN A 165 -14.31 39.32 11.52
C ASN A 165 -15.55 39.26 10.60
N VAL A 166 -15.65 38.20 9.80
CA VAL A 166 -16.91 37.77 9.14
C VAL A 166 -16.94 36.25 9.21
N GLU A 167 -17.89 35.69 9.96
CA GLU A 167 -18.06 34.25 10.08
C GLU A 167 -18.63 33.67 8.78
N PHE A 168 -17.98 32.65 8.21
CA PHE A 168 -18.57 31.85 7.14
C PHE A 168 -19.06 30.54 7.73
N VAL A 169 -20.38 30.40 7.91
CA VAL A 169 -21.01 29.22 8.53
C VAL A 169 -20.94 28.03 7.57
N GLY A 170 -19.90 27.22 7.74
CA GLY A 170 -19.67 25.97 6.99
C GLY A 170 -19.99 24.73 7.83
N ILE A 171 -20.52 23.68 7.19
CA ILE A 171 -20.98 22.46 7.86
C ILE A 171 -19.82 21.47 8.10
N ASN A 172 -19.73 20.96 9.33
CA ASN A 172 -18.99 19.76 9.74
C ASN A 172 -17.53 19.60 9.27
N ASN A 173 -16.64 20.50 9.70
CA ASN A 173 -15.28 20.08 10.07
C ASN A 173 -15.25 19.82 11.59
N ARG A 174 -14.83 18.61 11.98
CA ARG A 174 -14.44 18.25 13.37
C ARG A 174 -13.32 17.23 13.29
N ASN A 175 -12.11 17.60 13.69
CA ASN A 175 -11.02 16.62 13.78
C ASN A 175 -11.30 15.70 14.99
N ARG A 176 -11.10 14.37 14.86
CA ARG A 176 -11.42 13.40 15.94
C ARG A 176 -10.65 13.65 17.26
N PHE A 177 -9.56 14.41 17.16
CA PHE A 177 -8.62 14.76 18.23
C PHE A 177 -8.71 16.22 18.71
N GLU A 178 -9.66 17.01 18.19
CA GLU A 178 -9.98 18.32 18.74
C GLU A 178 -10.80 18.18 20.03
N ASN A 179 -10.19 18.51 21.17
CA ASN A 179 -10.90 18.85 22.39
C ASN A 179 -11.64 20.19 22.15
N PRO A 180 -12.99 20.22 22.11
CA PRO A 180 -13.75 21.39 21.64
C PRO A 180 -13.86 22.52 22.68
N PHE A 181 -13.35 22.32 23.90
CA PHE A 181 -13.49 23.28 24.99
C PHE A 181 -12.30 24.25 25.08
N LEU A 182 -12.21 25.26 24.19
CA LEU A 182 -11.56 26.56 24.47
C LEU A 182 -11.74 27.62 23.35
N SER A 183 -12.97 28.09 23.16
CA SER A 183 -13.23 29.47 22.70
C SER A 183 -14.40 30.06 23.49
N ASN A 184 -14.49 31.38 23.55
CA ASN A 184 -15.53 32.14 24.26
C ASN A 184 -15.64 31.85 25.78
N GLN A 185 -14.58 32.17 26.54
CA GLN A 185 -14.79 32.63 27.92
C GLN A 185 -15.19 34.11 27.89
N ASP A 186 -16.49 34.39 27.94
CA ASP A 186 -16.96 35.71 28.32
C ASP A 186 -17.99 35.65 29.46
N ARG A 187 -17.98 36.67 30.31
CA ARG A 187 -18.68 36.67 31.61
C ARG A 187 -19.97 37.46 31.52
N PHE A 188 -20.99 37.05 32.27
CA PHE A 188 -21.65 37.97 33.23
C PHE A 188 -22.31 37.20 34.39
N ASN A 189 -22.78 37.92 35.41
CA ASN A 189 -22.97 37.43 36.77
C ASN A 189 -24.32 36.74 37.03
N LEU A 190 -24.29 35.65 37.82
CA LEU A 190 -25.05 35.48 39.08
C LEU A 190 -24.61 34.18 39.81
N ASN A 191 -24.70 34.16 41.15
CA ASN A 191 -24.38 33.02 42.03
C ASN A 191 -22.96 32.39 41.91
N GLN A 192 -21.92 33.14 42.35
CA GLN A 192 -20.55 32.61 42.49
C GLN A 192 -20.49 31.29 43.30
N GLY A 193 -21.07 31.25 44.50
CA GLY A 193 -21.06 30.07 45.38
C GLY A 193 -21.89 28.87 44.89
N TYR A 194 -22.51 28.94 43.71
CA TYR A 194 -23.07 27.79 42.99
C TYR A 194 -22.12 27.35 41.87
N LEU A 195 -21.64 28.29 41.05
CA LEU A 195 -20.67 28.05 39.99
C LEU A 195 -19.36 27.44 40.52
N GLU A 196 -18.89 27.89 41.69
CA GLU A 196 -17.70 27.38 42.37
C GLU A 196 -17.89 25.94 42.88
N ARG A 197 -19.10 25.59 43.34
CA ARG A 197 -19.46 24.20 43.66
C ARG A 197 -19.61 23.32 42.42
N GLN A 198 -20.08 23.87 41.29
CA GLN A 198 -20.10 23.15 40.02
C GLN A 198 -18.69 22.88 39.50
N ARG A 199 -17.79 23.87 39.53
CA ARG A 199 -16.36 23.71 39.20
C ARG A 199 -15.72 22.62 40.06
N TYR A 200 -15.82 22.71 41.39
CA TYR A 200 -15.26 21.69 42.29
C TYR A 200 -15.86 20.27 42.09
N GLN A 201 -17.09 20.16 41.57
CA GLN A 201 -17.66 18.87 41.16
C GLN A 201 -17.14 18.39 39.81
N GLN A 202 -16.93 19.28 38.84
CA GLN A 202 -16.29 18.97 37.55
C GLN A 202 -14.81 18.59 37.76
N ASP A 203 -14.06 19.34 38.56
CA ASP A 203 -12.66 19.08 38.90
C ASP A 203 -12.50 17.70 39.57
N ARG A 204 -13.38 17.34 40.51
CA ARG A 204 -13.34 15.99 41.13
C ARG A 204 -13.70 14.87 40.15
N ARG A 205 -14.63 15.08 39.21
CA ARG A 205 -14.92 14.11 38.14
C ARG A 205 -13.74 13.96 37.17
N TYR A 206 -13.13 15.09 36.78
CA TYR A 206 -11.93 15.14 35.96
C TYR A 206 -10.78 14.34 36.60
N GLN A 207 -10.44 14.60 37.86
CA GLN A 207 -9.38 13.85 38.56
C GLN A 207 -9.72 12.36 38.72
N GLN A 208 -10.99 12.00 38.91
CA GLN A 208 -11.43 10.60 39.01
C GLN A 208 -11.30 9.85 37.68
N GLU A 209 -11.71 10.44 36.55
CA GLU A 209 -11.53 9.81 35.22
C GLU A 209 -10.06 9.81 34.77
N LEU A 210 -9.32 10.88 35.07
CA LEU A 210 -7.88 10.98 34.78
C LEU A 210 -7.08 9.89 35.50
N GLU A 211 -7.42 9.59 36.76
CA GLU A 211 -6.71 8.56 37.52
C GLU A 211 -7.06 7.14 37.05
N LYS A 212 -8.33 6.87 36.72
CA LYS A 212 -8.72 5.62 36.03
C LYS A 212 -7.95 5.44 34.72
N LEU A 213 -7.85 6.51 33.93
CA LEU A 213 -7.11 6.50 32.67
C LEU A 213 -5.63 6.22 32.90
N ARG A 214 -4.98 6.89 33.86
CA ARG A 214 -3.56 6.65 34.18
C ARG A 214 -3.28 5.20 34.56
N ILE A 215 -4.11 4.60 35.42
CA ILE A 215 -4.00 3.19 35.81
C ILE A 215 -4.10 2.30 34.56
N LEU A 216 -5.16 2.48 33.76
CA LEU A 216 -5.36 1.73 32.51
C LEU A 216 -4.18 1.89 31.53
N LEU A 217 -3.65 3.10 31.36
CA LEU A 217 -2.52 3.38 30.45
C LEU A 217 -1.20 2.74 30.92
N VAL A 218 -0.95 2.67 32.24
CA VAL A 218 0.24 2.00 32.78
C VAL A 218 0.12 0.48 32.66
N GLU A 219 -1.04 -0.09 33.03
CA GLU A 219 -1.30 -1.52 32.91
C GLU A 219 -1.22 -2.00 31.45
N SER A 220 -1.80 -1.22 30.53
CA SER A 220 -1.79 -1.54 29.09
C SER A 220 -0.46 -1.28 28.39
N ASP A 221 0.39 -0.33 28.81
CA ASP A 221 1.76 -0.21 28.25
C ASP A 221 2.64 -1.39 28.67
N GLN A 222 2.56 -1.79 29.95
CA GLN A 222 3.30 -2.93 30.48
C GLN A 222 2.82 -4.24 29.84
N LYS A 223 1.52 -4.55 29.96
CA LYS A 223 0.97 -5.79 29.40
C LYS A 223 1.03 -5.80 27.88
N GLY A 224 0.74 -4.69 27.21
CA GLY A 224 0.80 -4.59 25.76
C GLY A 224 2.20 -4.73 25.19
N SER A 225 3.24 -4.28 25.90
CA SER A 225 4.63 -4.57 25.54
C SER A 225 4.93 -6.07 25.67
N LEU A 226 4.47 -6.74 26.73
CA LEU A 226 4.68 -8.18 26.95
C LEU A 226 3.95 -9.07 25.94
N GLU A 227 2.64 -8.88 25.75
CA GLU A 227 1.82 -9.66 24.81
C GLU A 227 2.29 -9.42 23.37
N CYS A 228 2.70 -8.19 23.02
CA CYS A 228 3.35 -7.92 21.74
C CYS A 228 4.69 -8.66 21.61
N THR A 229 5.58 -8.60 22.61
CA THR A 229 6.88 -9.30 22.56
C THR A 229 6.70 -10.81 22.32
N ALA A 230 5.71 -11.42 22.98
CA ALA A 230 5.38 -12.83 22.80
C ALA A 230 4.86 -13.14 21.38
N ASN A 231 4.02 -12.27 20.81
CA ASN A 231 3.55 -12.41 19.44
C ASN A 231 4.67 -12.21 18.41
N VAL A 232 5.42 -11.11 18.50
CA VAL A 232 6.55 -10.80 17.59
C VAL A 232 7.56 -11.95 17.58
N ALA A 233 7.90 -12.51 18.75
CA ALA A 233 8.82 -13.64 18.83
C ALA A 233 8.28 -14.91 18.14
N ALA A 234 6.99 -15.21 18.28
CA ALA A 234 6.37 -16.36 17.62
C ALA A 234 6.26 -16.17 16.09
N GLN A 235 5.86 -14.97 15.64
CA GLN A 235 5.83 -14.63 14.22
C GLN A 235 7.23 -14.69 13.59
N TRP A 236 8.24 -14.12 14.26
CA TRP A 236 9.64 -14.23 13.83
C TRP A 236 10.10 -15.69 13.73
N ASN A 237 9.77 -16.53 14.71
CA ASN A 237 10.13 -17.95 14.68
C ASN A 237 9.46 -18.70 13.50
N PHE A 238 8.25 -18.32 13.10
CA PHE A 238 7.61 -18.85 11.90
C PHE A 238 8.27 -18.33 10.62
N GLU A 239 8.39 -17.01 10.47
CA GLU A 239 8.96 -16.39 9.27
C GLU A 239 10.42 -16.77 9.03
N THR A 240 11.17 -17.09 10.08
CA THR A 240 12.59 -17.50 10.01
C THR A 240 12.84 -19.00 10.14
N ASN A 241 11.78 -19.80 10.29
CA ASN A 241 11.81 -21.26 10.26
C ASN A 241 10.42 -21.79 9.88
N VAL A 242 10.10 -21.76 8.59
CA VAL A 242 8.74 -22.01 8.07
C VAL A 242 8.36 -23.48 8.17
N ASN A 243 7.52 -23.85 9.14
CA ASN A 243 6.96 -25.19 9.30
C ASN A 243 5.63 -25.17 10.10
N ASP A 244 4.88 -26.27 10.07
CA ASP A 244 3.55 -26.39 10.69
C ASP A 244 3.55 -26.11 12.22
N PHE A 245 4.63 -26.44 12.92
CA PHE A 245 4.75 -26.23 14.36
C PHE A 245 4.93 -24.74 14.68
N THR A 246 5.90 -24.07 14.05
CA THR A 246 6.12 -22.63 14.24
C THR A 246 4.94 -21.80 13.75
N GLN A 247 4.26 -22.22 12.66
CA GLN A 247 3.01 -21.61 12.21
C GLN A 247 1.91 -21.72 13.29
N THR A 248 1.79 -22.88 13.93
CA THR A 248 0.82 -23.11 15.00
C THR A 248 1.13 -22.26 16.23
N GLU A 249 2.41 -22.10 16.62
CA GLU A 249 2.81 -21.18 17.70
C GLU A 249 2.48 -19.72 17.37
N ALA A 250 2.82 -19.27 16.16
CA ALA A 250 2.53 -17.92 15.67
C ALA A 250 1.03 -17.59 15.68
N LEU A 251 0.19 -18.49 15.17
CA LEU A 251 -1.28 -18.32 15.20
C LEU A 251 -1.83 -18.26 16.64
N ASN A 252 -1.33 -19.11 17.55
CA ASN A 252 -1.74 -19.09 18.95
C ASN A 252 -1.33 -17.81 19.69
N ALA A 253 -0.14 -17.28 19.39
CA ALA A 253 0.34 -16.01 19.98
C ALA A 253 -0.46 -14.81 19.43
N GLN A 254 -0.75 -14.80 18.12
CA GLN A 254 -1.55 -13.76 17.46
C GLN A 254 -2.98 -13.70 18.03
N GLN A 255 -3.62 -14.85 18.27
CA GLN A 255 -4.94 -14.92 18.91
C GLN A 255 -4.93 -14.31 20.32
N ARG A 256 -3.90 -14.59 21.14
CA ARG A 256 -3.75 -13.99 22.48
C ARG A 256 -3.56 -12.48 22.42
N TYR A 257 -2.73 -12.00 21.49
CA TYR A 257 -2.47 -10.57 21.33
C TYR A 257 -3.71 -9.80 20.88
N VAL A 258 -4.50 -10.33 19.95
CA VAL A 258 -5.78 -9.71 19.54
C VAL A 258 -6.83 -9.74 20.64
N GLU A 259 -6.94 -10.82 21.42
CA GLU A 259 -7.86 -10.85 22.57
C GLU A 259 -7.44 -9.83 23.65
N PHE A 260 -6.14 -9.65 23.88
CA PHE A 260 -5.64 -8.55 24.73
C PHE A 260 -6.04 -7.17 24.18
N GLN A 261 -5.82 -6.90 22.88
CA GLN A 261 -6.22 -5.64 22.25
C GLN A 261 -7.73 -5.38 22.39
N ARG A 262 -8.57 -6.40 22.18
CA ARG A 262 -10.03 -6.34 22.33
C ARG A 262 -10.44 -5.98 23.76
N ILE A 263 -9.87 -6.66 24.76
CA ILE A 263 -10.14 -6.40 26.18
C ILE A 263 -9.70 -4.98 26.58
N THR A 264 -8.50 -4.55 26.20
CA THR A 264 -8.01 -3.19 26.51
C THR A 264 -8.90 -2.13 25.85
N ALA A 265 -9.33 -2.33 24.61
CA ALA A 265 -10.25 -1.38 23.97
C ALA A 265 -11.65 -1.35 24.61
N GLU A 266 -12.18 -2.50 25.06
CA GLU A 266 -13.42 -2.55 25.84
C GLU A 266 -13.29 -1.86 27.21
N GLN A 267 -12.09 -1.78 27.78
CA GLN A 267 -11.80 -1.01 28.99
C GLN A 267 -11.68 0.49 28.67
N SER A 268 -10.93 0.86 27.64
CA SER A 268 -10.76 2.24 27.17
C SER A 268 -12.10 2.89 26.80
N LYS A 269 -12.99 2.17 26.12
CA LYS A 269 -14.37 2.62 25.81
C LYS A 269 -15.25 2.92 27.04
N ARG A 270 -14.80 2.61 28.28
CA ARG A 270 -15.50 2.92 29.54
C ARG A 270 -15.00 4.22 30.21
N ILE A 271 -13.86 4.77 29.79
CA ILE A 271 -13.36 6.05 30.28
C ILE A 271 -14.17 7.18 29.63
N ASN A 272 -14.63 8.16 30.42
CA ASN A 272 -15.33 9.30 29.84
C ASN A 272 -14.33 10.27 29.17
N LYS A 273 -14.09 10.07 27.88
CA LYS A 273 -13.20 10.90 27.04
C LYS A 273 -13.53 12.40 27.07
N ASP A 274 -14.78 12.78 27.28
CA ASP A 274 -15.21 14.20 27.32
C ASP A 274 -14.71 14.91 28.59
N LEU A 275 -14.17 14.15 29.55
CA LEU A 275 -13.47 14.62 30.76
C LEU A 275 -11.95 14.44 30.67
N ILE A 276 -11.37 14.20 29.49
CA ILE A 276 -9.91 14.07 29.29
C ILE A 276 -9.39 15.25 28.47
N PHE A 277 -8.89 16.28 29.15
CA PHE A 277 -8.47 17.54 28.51
C PHE A 277 -7.02 17.53 28.00
N ASP A 278 -6.17 16.67 28.54
CA ASP A 278 -4.79 16.46 28.07
C ASP A 278 -4.80 15.81 26.68
N ARG A 279 -4.30 16.50 25.66
CA ARG A 279 -4.29 16.03 24.26
C ARG A 279 -3.55 14.71 24.08
N ARG A 280 -2.46 14.47 24.82
CA ARG A 280 -1.64 13.27 24.68
C ARG A 280 -2.35 12.07 25.30
N LEU A 281 -2.92 12.23 26.49
CA LEU A 281 -3.72 11.19 27.15
C LEU A 281 -5.01 10.90 26.38
N TYR A 282 -5.67 11.92 25.82
CA TYR A 282 -6.82 11.76 24.93
C TYR A 282 -6.44 10.99 23.66
N ARG A 283 -5.34 11.33 22.99
CA ARG A 283 -4.84 10.58 21.81
C ARG A 283 -4.53 9.13 22.17
N GLN A 284 -3.89 8.89 23.32
CA GLN A 284 -3.56 7.55 23.79
C GLN A 284 -4.83 6.71 24.04
N LEU A 285 -5.84 7.30 24.69
CA LEU A 285 -7.16 6.70 24.92
C LEU A 285 -7.89 6.37 23.62
N MET A 286 -7.87 7.29 22.64
CA MET A 286 -8.52 7.10 21.35
C MET A 286 -7.88 5.96 20.55
N LEU A 287 -6.55 5.96 20.39
CA LEU A 287 -5.83 4.88 19.69
C LEU A 287 -6.06 3.51 20.34
N GLN A 288 -6.13 3.45 21.67
CA GLN A 288 -6.47 2.20 22.38
C GLN A 288 -7.93 1.77 22.22
N SER A 289 -8.85 2.67 21.87
CA SER A 289 -10.27 2.36 21.68
C SER A 289 -10.60 1.83 20.27
N GLU A 290 -9.64 1.87 19.35
CA GLU A 290 -9.79 1.58 17.92
C GLU A 290 -9.26 0.16 17.59
N VAL A 291 -10.13 -0.85 17.68
CA VAL A 291 -9.78 -2.27 17.41
C VAL A 291 -10.02 -2.69 15.95
N GLY A 292 -10.67 -1.84 15.16
CA GLY A 292 -11.02 -2.19 13.78
C GLY A 292 -12.00 -3.36 13.70
N PRO A 293 -11.82 -4.32 12.78
CA PRO A 293 -12.67 -5.50 12.67
C PRO A 293 -12.75 -6.35 13.95
N ASN A 294 -11.72 -6.32 14.81
CA ASN A 294 -11.70 -7.08 16.08
C ASN A 294 -12.71 -6.55 17.12
N ALA A 295 -13.43 -5.46 16.82
CA ALA A 295 -14.56 -4.95 17.61
C ALA A 295 -15.93 -5.52 17.18
N LEU A 296 -15.98 -6.37 16.14
CA LEU A 296 -17.20 -7.05 15.70
C LEU A 296 -17.67 -8.11 16.72
N PRO A 297 -18.97 -8.46 16.74
CA PRO A 297 -19.46 -9.68 17.37
C PRO A 297 -18.73 -10.92 16.84
N LEU A 298 -18.53 -11.94 17.69
CA LEU A 298 -17.65 -13.08 17.37
C LEU A 298 -18.10 -13.89 16.14
N ASP A 299 -19.40 -13.99 15.90
CA ASP A 299 -20.00 -14.63 14.73
C ASP A 299 -19.81 -13.82 13.43
N VAL A 300 -19.89 -12.50 13.53
CA VAL A 300 -19.59 -11.58 12.42
C VAL A 300 -18.08 -11.51 12.15
N LEU A 301 -17.24 -11.61 13.18
CA LEU A 301 -15.78 -11.70 13.05
C LEU A 301 -15.33 -13.02 12.41
N ASP A 302 -15.96 -14.15 12.77
CA ASP A 302 -15.76 -15.44 12.07
C ASP A 302 -16.28 -15.39 10.62
N ARG A 303 -17.36 -14.64 10.33
CA ARG A 303 -17.79 -14.37 8.94
C ARG A 303 -16.75 -13.53 8.19
N TYR A 304 -16.23 -12.45 8.79
CA TYR A 304 -15.18 -11.60 8.22
C TYR A 304 -13.94 -12.41 7.84
N ASN A 305 -13.40 -13.18 8.80
CA ASN A 305 -12.20 -13.99 8.60
C ASN A 305 -12.40 -15.07 7.53
N ARG A 306 -13.57 -15.75 7.50
CA ARG A 306 -13.88 -16.75 6.46
C ARG A 306 -13.97 -16.14 5.06
N LEU A 307 -14.54 -14.94 4.90
CA LEU A 307 -14.59 -14.25 3.61
C LEU A 307 -13.18 -13.89 3.12
N LEU A 308 -12.30 -13.37 3.99
CA LEU A 308 -10.90 -13.11 3.61
C LEU A 308 -10.17 -14.39 3.19
N ASN A 309 -10.29 -15.46 3.98
CA ASN A 309 -9.65 -16.76 3.68
C ASN A 309 -10.16 -17.35 2.35
N GLU A 310 -11.47 -17.27 2.07
CA GLU A 310 -12.06 -17.73 0.80
C GLU A 310 -11.52 -16.95 -0.40
N MET A 311 -11.46 -15.62 -0.31
CA MET A 311 -10.97 -14.79 -1.43
C MET A 311 -9.45 -14.91 -1.62
N LEU A 312 -8.67 -15.05 -0.54
CA LEU A 312 -7.24 -15.35 -0.60
C LEU A 312 -6.96 -16.73 -1.19
N PHE A 313 -7.74 -17.74 -0.83
CA PHE A 313 -7.66 -19.07 -1.43
C PHE A 313 -7.91 -19.01 -2.94
N LEU A 314 -8.96 -18.31 -3.39
CA LEU A 314 -9.27 -18.12 -4.80
C LEU A 314 -8.18 -17.37 -5.58
N TYR A 315 -7.50 -16.40 -4.95
CA TYR A 315 -6.33 -15.72 -5.52
C TYR A 315 -5.13 -16.66 -5.65
N ASN A 316 -4.76 -17.34 -4.56
CA ASN A 316 -3.58 -18.22 -4.50
C ASN A 316 -3.75 -19.48 -5.38
N SER A 317 -4.97 -20.00 -5.54
CA SER A 317 -5.27 -21.16 -6.40
C SER A 317 -5.48 -20.79 -7.87
N ALA A 318 -5.29 -19.53 -8.28
CA ALA A 318 -5.55 -19.10 -9.65
C ALA A 318 -4.49 -19.66 -10.63
N GLY A 319 -4.81 -20.76 -11.30
CA GLY A 319 -4.04 -21.34 -12.41
C GLY A 319 -4.70 -21.12 -13.78
N ILE A 320 -3.92 -20.75 -14.79
CA ILE A 320 -4.34 -20.71 -16.20
C ILE A 320 -3.60 -21.76 -17.04
N CYS A 321 -3.98 -21.90 -18.32
CA CYS A 321 -3.22 -22.66 -19.31
C CYS A 321 -2.48 -21.72 -20.26
N ALA A 322 -1.30 -22.16 -20.71
CA ALA A 322 -0.39 -21.40 -21.55
C ALA A 322 -1.02 -21.00 -22.89
N TYR A 323 -0.61 -19.84 -23.41
CA TYR A 323 -0.97 -19.42 -24.76
C TYR A 323 -0.39 -20.40 -25.80
N GLN A 324 -1.19 -20.75 -26.81
CA GLN A 324 -0.89 -21.74 -27.87
C GLN A 324 -0.53 -23.18 -27.40
N GLN A 325 -0.34 -23.43 -26.10
CA GLN A 325 0.02 -24.75 -25.54
C GLN A 325 -1.05 -25.23 -24.54
N PRO A 326 -2.25 -25.64 -25.01
CA PRO A 326 -3.42 -25.90 -24.15
C PRO A 326 -3.29 -27.10 -23.20
N PHE A 327 -2.22 -27.89 -23.31
CA PHE A 327 -1.90 -28.98 -22.38
C PHE A 327 -0.94 -28.55 -21.24
N GLN A 328 -0.30 -27.38 -21.35
CA GLN A 328 0.47 -26.78 -20.26
C GLN A 328 -0.46 -25.91 -19.42
N CYS A 329 -1.05 -26.50 -18.39
CA CYS A 329 -1.92 -25.81 -17.42
C CYS A 329 -1.23 -25.65 -16.05
N ASP A 330 -1.93 -25.03 -15.10
CA ASP A 330 -1.45 -24.72 -13.76
C ASP A 330 -0.28 -23.70 -13.74
N LEU A 331 -0.31 -22.73 -14.66
CA LEU A 331 0.52 -21.54 -14.56
C LEU A 331 -0.08 -20.58 -13.53
N HIS A 332 0.65 -20.33 -12.44
CA HIS A 332 0.25 -19.44 -11.34
C HIS A 332 0.89 -18.05 -11.48
N TYR A 333 0.38 -17.07 -10.72
CA TYR A 333 0.86 -15.69 -10.82
C TYR A 333 2.37 -15.57 -10.55
N ILE A 334 2.86 -16.22 -9.49
CA ILE A 334 4.28 -16.28 -9.14
C ILE A 334 4.76 -17.74 -9.24
N PRO A 335 5.87 -18.01 -9.96
CA PRO A 335 6.63 -17.07 -10.81
C PRO A 335 6.02 -16.87 -12.21
N GLN A 336 5.26 -17.84 -12.75
CA GLN A 336 5.18 -18.01 -14.21
C GLN A 336 4.46 -16.87 -14.95
N LEU A 337 3.28 -16.44 -14.49
CA LEU A 337 2.53 -15.40 -15.21
C LEU A 337 3.13 -14.00 -15.01
N LYS A 338 3.74 -13.72 -13.85
CA LYS A 338 4.54 -12.50 -13.65
C LYS A 338 5.66 -12.44 -14.69
N ASP A 339 6.37 -13.54 -14.88
CA ASP A 339 7.49 -13.65 -15.81
C ASP A 339 7.06 -13.44 -17.26
N ILE A 340 5.92 -14.02 -17.68
CA ILE A 340 5.32 -13.78 -19.01
C ILE A 340 4.93 -12.30 -19.18
N MET A 341 4.22 -11.71 -18.21
CA MET A 341 3.79 -10.31 -18.29
C MET A 341 4.96 -9.31 -18.28
N ALA A 342 6.09 -9.67 -17.69
CA ALA A 342 7.30 -8.84 -17.65
C ALA A 342 8.16 -8.99 -18.93
N LYS A 343 8.38 -10.23 -19.39
CA LYS A 343 9.37 -10.55 -20.44
C LYS A 343 8.77 -10.66 -21.84
N SER A 344 7.50 -11.04 -21.98
CA SER A 344 6.89 -11.20 -23.31
C SER A 344 6.66 -9.86 -24.00
N ARG A 345 6.62 -9.91 -25.32
CA ARG A 345 6.34 -8.79 -26.24
C ARG A 345 5.33 -9.19 -27.32
N ASP A 346 4.71 -10.38 -27.21
CA ASP A 346 3.60 -10.82 -28.06
C ASP A 346 2.29 -10.25 -27.48
N TRP A 347 1.58 -9.44 -28.27
CA TRP A 347 0.32 -8.83 -27.84
C TRP A 347 -0.73 -9.87 -27.45
N ASP A 348 -0.90 -10.90 -28.27
CA ASP A 348 -2.00 -11.85 -28.14
C ASP A 348 -1.69 -12.88 -27.03
N GLU A 349 -0.41 -13.16 -26.74
CA GLU A 349 0.02 -13.85 -25.51
C GLU A 349 -0.28 -13.04 -24.24
N LEU A 350 0.17 -11.77 -24.21
CA LEU A 350 -0.07 -10.87 -23.07
C LEU A 350 -1.58 -10.67 -22.83
N GLN A 351 -2.37 -10.64 -23.91
CA GLN A 351 -3.82 -10.50 -23.85
C GLN A 351 -4.48 -11.77 -23.30
N HIS A 352 -4.07 -12.95 -23.77
CA HIS A 352 -4.54 -14.24 -23.25
C HIS A 352 -4.23 -14.38 -21.75
N THR A 353 -2.96 -14.16 -21.35
CA THR A 353 -2.52 -14.24 -19.96
C THR A 353 -3.27 -13.28 -19.06
N TRP A 354 -3.42 -12.02 -19.47
CA TRP A 354 -4.18 -11.02 -18.72
C TRP A 354 -5.65 -11.43 -18.54
N VAL A 355 -6.33 -11.82 -19.62
CA VAL A 355 -7.76 -12.14 -19.62
C VAL A 355 -8.08 -13.39 -18.81
N GLU A 356 -7.32 -14.47 -18.97
CA GLU A 356 -7.57 -15.70 -18.23
C GLU A 356 -7.22 -15.56 -16.75
N TYR A 357 -6.17 -14.82 -16.39
CA TYR A 357 -5.84 -14.59 -14.98
C TYR A 357 -6.92 -13.78 -14.25
N HIS A 358 -7.38 -12.67 -14.83
CA HIS A 358 -8.46 -11.87 -14.24
C HIS A 358 -9.79 -12.65 -14.16
N ARG A 359 -10.03 -13.58 -15.11
CA ARG A 359 -11.17 -14.50 -15.05
C ARG A 359 -11.03 -15.57 -13.97
N LYS A 360 -9.82 -16.05 -13.67
CA LYS A 360 -9.58 -17.10 -12.66
C LYS A 360 -9.54 -16.55 -11.23
N ALA A 361 -8.70 -15.55 -10.97
CA ALA A 361 -8.58 -14.94 -9.65
C ALA A 361 -9.82 -14.09 -9.33
N GLY A 362 -10.06 -13.03 -10.12
CA GLY A 362 -11.08 -12.03 -9.81
C GLY A 362 -12.51 -12.55 -9.85
N ARG A 363 -12.91 -13.27 -10.91
CA ARG A 363 -14.32 -13.63 -11.12
C ARG A 363 -14.96 -14.43 -9.98
N GLY A 364 -14.21 -15.38 -9.40
CA GLY A 364 -14.75 -16.30 -8.38
C GLY A 364 -15.10 -15.60 -7.07
N MET A 365 -14.32 -14.60 -6.68
CA MET A 365 -14.47 -13.92 -5.38
C MET A 365 -15.50 -12.78 -5.38
N ARG A 366 -16.15 -12.48 -6.51
CA ARG A 366 -17.09 -11.35 -6.65
C ARG A 366 -18.16 -11.34 -5.56
N ASP A 367 -18.79 -12.49 -5.31
CA ASP A 367 -19.95 -12.59 -4.42
C ASP A 367 -19.54 -12.66 -2.93
N SER A 368 -18.33 -13.16 -2.65
CA SER A 368 -17.66 -13.05 -1.34
C SER A 368 -17.30 -11.58 -1.04
N TYR A 369 -16.83 -10.84 -2.05
CA TYR A 369 -16.54 -9.41 -1.91
C TYR A 369 -17.83 -8.57 -1.73
N GLU A 370 -18.94 -8.93 -2.40
CA GLU A 370 -20.25 -8.31 -2.13
C GLU A 370 -20.67 -8.47 -0.66
N GLN A 371 -20.37 -9.61 -0.02
CA GLN A 371 -20.61 -9.82 1.40
C GLN A 371 -19.60 -9.09 2.31
N LEU A 372 -18.33 -9.01 1.91
CA LEU A 372 -17.32 -8.24 2.66
C LEU A 372 -17.73 -6.77 2.79
N ILE A 373 -18.34 -6.18 1.74
CA ILE A 373 -18.84 -4.80 1.79
C ILE A 373 -19.90 -4.62 2.90
N ASP A 374 -20.80 -5.59 3.10
CA ASP A 374 -21.80 -5.52 4.18
C ASP A 374 -21.13 -5.60 5.55
N VAL A 375 -20.17 -6.52 5.72
CA VAL A 375 -19.41 -6.66 6.97
C VAL A 375 -18.56 -5.42 7.24
N MET A 376 -18.01 -4.75 6.22
CA MET A 376 -17.26 -3.49 6.37
C MET A 376 -18.16 -2.32 6.83
N GLN A 377 -19.47 -2.37 6.55
CA GLN A 377 -20.43 -1.42 7.13
C GLN A 377 -20.69 -1.71 8.63
N GLU A 378 -20.65 -2.99 9.04
CA GLU A 378 -20.68 -3.38 10.46
C GLU A 378 -19.39 -2.95 11.19
N VAL A 379 -18.22 -3.09 10.55
CA VAL A 379 -16.92 -2.60 11.07
C VAL A 379 -16.96 -1.08 11.30
N ALA A 380 -17.55 -0.33 10.37
CA ALA A 380 -17.73 1.12 10.51
C ALA A 380 -18.61 1.47 11.72
N TYR A 381 -19.73 0.77 11.89
CA TYR A 381 -20.66 0.95 13.01
C TYR A 381 -19.97 0.72 14.37
N VAL A 382 -19.29 -0.41 14.58
CA VAL A 382 -18.64 -0.73 15.88
C VAL A 382 -17.42 0.15 16.21
N ASN A 383 -16.90 0.89 15.23
CA ASN A 383 -15.82 1.87 15.39
C ASN A 383 -16.31 3.34 15.39
N ASN A 384 -17.62 3.58 15.38
CA ASN A 384 -18.26 4.91 15.37
C ASN A 384 -17.82 5.80 14.18
N VAL A 385 -17.90 5.26 12.97
CA VAL A 385 -17.71 6.00 11.69
C VAL A 385 -18.81 5.61 10.70
N THR A 386 -19.00 6.40 9.63
CA THR A 386 -20.21 6.30 8.78
C THR A 386 -20.21 5.11 7.81
N ASN A 387 -19.05 4.74 7.26
CA ASN A 387 -18.90 3.68 6.27
C ASN A 387 -17.48 3.08 6.28
N GLY A 388 -17.28 1.97 5.56
CA GLY A 388 -16.01 1.24 5.55
C GLY A 388 -14.81 2.00 4.95
N GLY A 389 -15.06 2.97 4.06
CA GLY A 389 -14.03 3.84 3.49
C GLY A 389 -13.54 4.89 4.50
N GLU A 390 -14.47 5.52 5.24
CA GLU A 390 -14.14 6.43 6.35
C GLU A 390 -13.40 5.70 7.48
N TYR A 391 -13.71 4.42 7.74
CA TYR A 391 -12.95 3.60 8.67
C TYR A 391 -11.46 3.46 8.29
N TRP A 392 -11.14 3.39 6.99
CA TRP A 392 -9.74 3.32 6.53
C TRP A 392 -9.03 4.67 6.53
N TYR A 393 -9.73 5.75 6.21
CA TYR A 393 -9.15 7.10 6.18
C TYR A 393 -9.00 7.74 7.57
N LEU A 394 -9.66 7.17 8.58
CA LEU A 394 -9.48 7.48 10.01
C LEU A 394 -8.00 7.62 10.43
N ALA A 395 -7.12 6.71 9.97
CA ALA A 395 -5.70 6.70 10.31
C ALA A 395 -4.89 7.86 9.68
N TYR A 396 -5.50 8.67 8.82
CA TYR A 396 -4.92 9.88 8.21
C TYR A 396 -5.51 11.18 8.76
N GLU A 397 -6.41 11.12 9.74
CA GLU A 397 -6.72 12.25 10.64
C GLU A 397 -7.11 13.55 9.91
N SER A 398 -7.75 13.46 8.74
CA SER A 398 -8.28 14.59 7.96
C SER A 398 -9.75 14.36 7.63
N GLY A 399 -10.59 15.36 7.91
CA GLY A 399 -12.01 15.33 7.56
C GLY A 399 -12.32 15.51 6.06
N ASN A 400 -11.32 15.78 5.22
CA ASN A 400 -11.47 15.95 3.77
C ASN A 400 -10.38 15.18 2.99
N PHE A 401 -9.98 14.02 3.51
CA PHE A 401 -8.82 13.27 3.01
C PHE A 401 -8.87 12.93 1.51
N ARG A 402 -10.05 12.63 0.94
CA ARG A 402 -10.18 12.40 -0.52
C ARG A 402 -9.84 13.64 -1.33
N GLN A 403 -10.34 14.80 -0.90
CA GLN A 403 -10.09 16.09 -1.52
C GLN A 403 -8.61 16.47 -1.38
N ASP A 404 -7.99 16.20 -0.23
CA ASP A 404 -6.54 16.38 -0.04
C ASP A 404 -5.73 15.53 -1.04
N MET A 405 -6.09 14.26 -1.24
CA MET A 405 -5.40 13.38 -2.20
C MET A 405 -5.66 13.75 -3.67
N ASP A 406 -6.89 14.17 -4.03
CA ASP A 406 -7.20 14.66 -5.39
C ASP A 406 -6.46 15.99 -5.69
N ILE A 407 -6.30 16.89 -4.70
CA ILE A 407 -5.49 18.12 -4.86
C ILE A 407 -4.03 17.78 -5.11
N VAL A 408 -3.46 16.85 -4.34
CA VAL A 408 -2.08 16.37 -4.53
C VAL A 408 -1.91 15.65 -5.88
N TRP A 409 -2.94 14.95 -6.35
CA TRP A 409 -2.93 14.36 -7.69
C TRP A 409 -2.89 15.42 -8.79
N GLU A 410 -3.77 16.42 -8.77
CA GLU A 410 -3.80 17.47 -9.81
C GLU A 410 -2.52 18.33 -9.83
N GLN A 411 -1.80 18.43 -8.70
CA GLN A 411 -0.43 19.00 -8.68
C GLN A 411 0.57 18.17 -9.50
N ILE A 412 0.51 16.84 -9.41
CA ILE A 412 1.45 15.88 -10.02
C ILE A 412 1.08 15.57 -11.47
N ARG A 413 -0.22 15.58 -11.77
CA ARG A 413 -0.84 15.17 -13.03
C ARG A 413 -0.16 15.70 -14.31
N PRO A 414 0.32 16.95 -14.43
CA PRO A 414 0.99 17.42 -15.65
C PRO A 414 2.24 16.61 -16.03
N LEU A 415 3.03 16.18 -15.04
CA LEU A 415 4.17 15.29 -15.24
C LEU A 415 3.71 13.90 -15.69
N TYR A 416 2.64 13.37 -15.09
CA TYR A 416 2.09 12.08 -15.48
C TYR A 416 1.52 12.08 -16.91
N GLU A 417 0.76 13.10 -17.31
CA GLU A 417 0.20 13.19 -18.67
C GLU A 417 1.31 13.34 -19.73
N GLY A 418 2.39 14.07 -19.41
CA GLY A 418 3.58 14.15 -20.25
C GLY A 418 4.33 12.81 -20.39
N LEU A 419 4.46 12.06 -19.29
CA LEU A 419 5.04 10.72 -19.27
C LEU A 419 4.17 9.72 -20.05
N HIS A 420 2.85 9.74 -19.81
CA HIS A 420 1.86 8.88 -20.47
C HIS A 420 1.86 9.07 -21.98
N ALA A 421 1.86 10.31 -22.47
CA ALA A 421 1.91 10.61 -23.91
C ALA A 421 3.18 10.04 -24.57
N TYR A 422 4.34 10.22 -23.93
CA TYR A 422 5.61 9.69 -24.41
C TYR A 422 5.62 8.15 -24.43
N VAL A 423 5.14 7.51 -23.36
CA VAL A 423 5.03 6.05 -23.22
C VAL A 423 4.07 5.47 -24.25
N ARG A 424 2.87 6.07 -24.42
CA ARG A 424 1.89 5.71 -25.45
C ARG A 424 2.49 5.78 -26.85
N ARG A 425 3.24 6.84 -27.18
CA ARG A 425 3.95 6.97 -28.45
C ARG A 425 4.96 5.84 -28.65
N LYS A 426 5.86 5.62 -27.69
CA LYS A 426 6.92 4.59 -27.79
C LYS A 426 6.36 3.17 -27.87
N LEU A 427 5.27 2.86 -27.17
CA LEU A 427 4.56 1.59 -27.31
C LEU A 427 3.86 1.48 -28.67
N ARG A 428 3.27 2.57 -29.19
CA ARG A 428 2.65 2.62 -30.53
C ARG A 428 3.66 2.48 -31.67
N ASP A 429 4.86 3.02 -31.50
CA ASP A 429 5.97 2.87 -32.44
C ASP A 429 6.47 1.40 -32.49
N TYR A 430 6.23 0.61 -31.43
CA TYR A 430 6.59 -0.81 -31.31
C TYR A 430 5.47 -1.77 -31.76
N TYR A 431 4.26 -1.63 -31.20
CA TYR A 431 3.10 -2.50 -31.47
C TYR A 431 2.26 -2.08 -32.70
N GLY A 432 2.55 -0.93 -33.28
CA GLY A 432 1.87 -0.40 -34.46
C GLY A 432 0.63 0.46 -34.17
N PRO A 433 0.23 1.31 -35.14
CA PRO A 433 -0.86 2.27 -34.98
C PRO A 433 -2.25 1.62 -34.89
N ASP A 434 -2.41 0.41 -35.45
CA ASP A 434 -3.69 -0.30 -35.51
C ASP A 434 -4.07 -0.93 -34.15
N ARG A 435 -3.06 -1.21 -33.31
CA ARG A 435 -3.24 -1.74 -31.95
C ARG A 435 -3.27 -0.61 -30.90
N ILE A 436 -2.59 0.52 -31.13
CA ILE A 436 -2.50 1.64 -30.18
C ILE A 436 -2.85 2.98 -30.86
N ASN A 437 -4.02 3.51 -30.50
CA ASN A 437 -4.50 4.82 -30.94
C ASN A 437 -3.68 5.97 -30.28
N ARG A 438 -3.34 7.00 -31.06
CA ARG A 438 -2.51 8.15 -30.65
C ARG A 438 -3.12 8.98 -29.52
N ILE A 439 -4.45 9.01 -29.40
CA ILE A 439 -5.16 9.88 -28.43
C ILE A 439 -5.87 9.12 -27.30
N ALA A 440 -5.88 7.78 -27.32
CA ALA A 440 -6.67 6.97 -26.39
C ALA A 440 -5.90 6.54 -25.12
N PRO A 441 -6.58 5.96 -24.12
CA PRO A 441 -5.94 5.20 -23.04
C PRO A 441 -5.05 4.05 -23.54
N ILE A 442 -4.02 3.71 -22.76
CA ILE A 442 -3.12 2.59 -23.04
C ILE A 442 -3.76 1.28 -22.54
N PRO A 443 -3.78 0.20 -23.34
CA PRO A 443 -4.21 -1.13 -22.88
C PRO A 443 -3.30 -1.69 -21.77
N SER A 444 -3.89 -2.18 -20.68
CA SER A 444 -3.16 -2.55 -19.46
C SER A 444 -2.12 -3.66 -19.60
N HIS A 445 -2.32 -4.59 -20.53
CA HIS A 445 -1.54 -5.83 -20.68
C HIS A 445 -0.12 -5.63 -21.23
N ILE A 446 0.13 -4.55 -21.99
CA ILE A 446 1.44 -4.26 -22.62
C ILE A 446 2.37 -3.42 -21.75
N LEU A 447 2.03 -3.20 -20.47
CA LEU A 447 2.77 -2.34 -19.54
C LEU A 447 3.82 -3.09 -18.69
N GLY A 448 4.15 -4.34 -19.02
CA GLY A 448 5.18 -5.11 -18.32
C GLY A 448 4.77 -5.70 -16.96
N ASN A 449 3.50 -5.56 -16.56
CA ASN A 449 2.98 -6.01 -15.27
C ASN A 449 1.48 -6.32 -15.39
N MET A 450 1.00 -7.35 -14.67
CA MET A 450 -0.38 -7.86 -14.72
C MET A 450 -1.47 -6.78 -14.53
N TYR A 451 -1.19 -5.76 -13.72
CA TYR A 451 -2.15 -4.71 -13.33
C TYR A 451 -1.90 -3.37 -14.03
N GLY A 452 -0.77 -3.26 -14.74
CA GLY A 452 -0.24 -2.01 -15.30
C GLY A 452 0.19 -0.99 -14.24
N GLN A 453 0.56 -1.43 -13.03
CA GLN A 453 0.87 -0.55 -11.89
C GLN A 453 2.32 0.00 -11.86
N SER A 454 3.25 -0.65 -12.56
CA SER A 454 4.63 -0.22 -12.74
C SER A 454 5.03 -0.59 -14.16
N TRP A 455 5.76 0.29 -14.84
CA TRP A 455 6.11 0.11 -16.26
C TRP A 455 7.61 -0.19 -16.46
N SER A 456 8.35 -0.41 -15.37
CA SER A 456 9.79 -0.68 -15.36
C SER A 456 10.20 -1.88 -16.24
N ASN A 457 9.34 -2.89 -16.36
CA ASN A 457 9.61 -4.11 -17.13
C ASN A 457 9.54 -3.92 -18.67
N VAL A 458 9.10 -2.75 -19.16
CA VAL A 458 9.12 -2.37 -20.60
C VAL A 458 10.11 -1.23 -20.92
N LEU A 459 11.04 -0.96 -20.00
CA LEU A 459 12.07 0.08 -20.14
C LEU A 459 12.99 -0.11 -21.37
N ASP A 460 13.16 -1.34 -21.86
CA ASP A 460 13.81 -1.68 -23.13
C ASP A 460 13.17 -0.97 -24.34
N ILE A 461 11.82 -0.92 -24.38
CA ILE A 461 11.07 -0.19 -25.40
C ILE A 461 11.15 1.33 -25.10
N LEU A 462 10.98 1.69 -23.83
CA LEU A 462 10.68 3.05 -23.40
C LEU A 462 11.90 3.98 -23.27
N ILE A 463 13.13 3.49 -23.15
CA ILE A 463 14.29 4.32 -22.79
C ILE A 463 14.49 5.58 -23.68
N PRO A 464 14.68 6.79 -23.09
CA PRO A 464 14.90 8.04 -23.83
C PRO A 464 16.11 8.05 -24.75
N TYR A 465 17.27 7.63 -24.24
CA TYR A 465 18.53 7.57 -24.99
C TYR A 465 19.04 6.13 -25.08
N PRO A 466 18.62 5.35 -26.11
CA PRO A 466 19.16 4.02 -26.37
C PRO A 466 20.69 4.02 -26.47
N GLY A 467 21.33 2.94 -25.99
CA GLY A 467 22.80 2.81 -25.96
C GLY A 467 23.49 3.53 -24.79
N ARG A 468 22.88 4.56 -24.18
CA ARG A 468 23.32 5.11 -22.90
C ARG A 468 22.82 4.22 -21.75
N LYS A 469 23.61 3.20 -21.42
CA LYS A 469 23.28 2.25 -20.34
C LYS A 469 22.95 2.98 -19.04
N LEU A 470 21.95 2.49 -18.32
CA LEU A 470 21.66 2.93 -16.96
C LEU A 470 22.84 2.59 -16.03
N ILE A 471 22.94 3.32 -14.92
CA ILE A 471 23.91 3.02 -13.87
C ILE A 471 23.46 1.73 -13.18
N ASP A 472 24.23 0.67 -13.40
CA ASP A 472 24.19 -0.58 -12.65
C ASP A 472 25.58 -0.84 -12.07
N VAL A 473 25.69 -0.76 -10.74
CA VAL A 473 26.93 -1.04 -10.01
C VAL A 473 27.09 -2.52 -9.63
N THR A 474 26.10 -3.38 -9.93
CA THR A 474 26.09 -4.81 -9.56
C THR A 474 27.39 -5.53 -9.96
N PRO A 475 27.92 -5.41 -11.19
CA PRO A 475 29.18 -6.06 -11.56
C PRO A 475 30.36 -5.56 -10.72
N ARG A 476 30.35 -4.29 -10.33
CA ARG A 476 31.42 -3.62 -9.56
C ARG A 476 31.32 -3.88 -8.06
N MET A 477 30.13 -4.21 -7.53
CA MET A 477 29.94 -4.76 -6.18
C MET A 477 30.52 -6.17 -6.10
N VAL A 478 30.21 -7.03 -7.08
CA VAL A 478 30.74 -8.41 -7.16
C VAL A 478 32.26 -8.41 -7.33
N GLU A 479 32.81 -7.56 -8.21
CA GLU A 479 34.27 -7.41 -8.39
C GLU A 479 35.00 -6.96 -7.10
N GLN A 480 34.34 -6.16 -6.26
CA GLN A 480 34.88 -5.73 -4.97
C GLN A 480 34.64 -6.72 -3.81
N GLY A 481 33.99 -7.86 -4.07
CA GLY A 481 33.73 -8.87 -3.03
C GLY A 481 32.70 -8.43 -1.99
N TYR A 482 31.66 -7.69 -2.40
CA TYR A 482 30.56 -7.32 -1.51
C TYR A 482 29.84 -8.55 -0.93
N THR A 483 29.42 -8.44 0.33
CA THR A 483 28.64 -9.45 1.06
C THR A 483 27.41 -8.80 1.70
N PRO A 484 26.37 -9.57 2.11
CA PRO A 484 25.20 -9.01 2.79
C PRO A 484 25.58 -8.24 4.05
N GLN A 485 26.49 -8.81 4.85
CA GLN A 485 27.04 -8.19 6.06
C GLN A 485 27.70 -6.84 5.77
N LEU A 486 28.49 -6.73 4.68
CA LEU A 486 29.11 -5.46 4.29
C LEU A 486 28.08 -4.42 3.85
N MET A 487 27.02 -4.83 3.14
CA MET A 487 25.95 -3.93 2.72
C MET A 487 25.21 -3.33 3.93
N PHE A 488 24.97 -4.13 4.98
CA PHE A 488 24.41 -3.63 6.24
C PHE A 488 25.37 -2.72 7.03
N GLN A 489 26.68 -3.02 7.01
CA GLN A 489 27.70 -2.15 7.62
C GLN A 489 27.81 -0.79 6.90
N LEU A 490 27.69 -0.78 5.57
CA LEU A 490 27.63 0.47 4.78
C LEU A 490 26.38 1.28 5.12
N ALA A 491 25.22 0.63 5.32
CA ALA A 491 24.02 1.31 5.77
C ALA A 491 24.14 1.86 7.21
N GLU A 492 24.78 1.15 8.13
CA GLU A 492 25.09 1.68 9.47
C GLU A 492 26.07 2.87 9.41
N GLU A 493 27.07 2.85 8.52
CA GLU A 493 27.96 4.01 8.29
C GLU A 493 27.22 5.18 7.66
N PHE A 494 26.30 4.95 6.71
CA PHE A 494 25.41 5.98 6.17
C PHE A 494 24.63 6.69 7.29
N PHE A 495 23.91 5.94 8.14
CA PHE A 495 23.10 6.52 9.21
C PHE A 495 23.95 7.20 10.30
N THR A 496 25.06 6.60 10.73
CA THR A 496 25.95 7.23 11.71
C THR A 496 26.66 8.46 11.14
N SER A 497 26.95 8.51 9.84
CA SER A 497 27.52 9.69 9.17
C SER A 497 26.60 10.93 9.23
N ILE A 498 25.29 10.71 9.26
CA ILE A 498 24.27 11.75 9.47
C ILE A 498 23.91 11.92 10.95
N ASN A 499 24.83 11.59 11.87
CA ASN A 499 24.67 11.71 13.32
C ASN A 499 23.59 10.78 13.93
N MET A 500 23.02 9.81 13.20
CA MET A 500 22.04 8.88 13.75
C MET A 500 22.70 7.72 14.53
N SER A 501 21.88 6.88 15.17
CA SER A 501 22.37 5.87 16.12
C SER A 501 22.97 4.66 15.42
N ALA A 502 24.06 4.10 15.94
CA ALA A 502 24.47 2.74 15.60
C ALA A 502 23.38 1.75 16.06
N VAL A 503 23.19 0.65 15.32
CA VAL A 503 22.23 -0.42 15.63
C VAL A 503 22.81 -1.44 16.62
N GLY A 504 24.13 -1.57 16.64
CA GLY A 504 24.86 -2.33 17.67
C GLY A 504 24.88 -3.85 17.46
N PRO A 505 25.60 -4.59 18.32
CA PRO A 505 25.94 -6.00 18.08
C PRO A 505 24.75 -6.96 18.15
N GLU A 506 23.68 -6.61 18.88
CA GLU A 506 22.52 -7.49 19.03
C GLU A 506 21.71 -7.57 17.74
N PHE A 507 21.60 -6.46 16.99
CA PHE A 507 21.00 -6.44 15.66
C PHE A 507 21.69 -7.43 14.71
N TYR A 508 23.02 -7.38 14.61
CA TYR A 508 23.80 -8.28 13.74
C TYR A 508 23.80 -9.74 14.20
N ARG A 509 23.66 -10.00 15.50
CA ARG A 509 23.58 -11.36 16.06
C ARG A 509 22.20 -11.99 15.86
N ASN A 510 21.13 -11.19 15.90
CA ASN A 510 19.76 -11.68 15.94
C ASN A 510 19.05 -11.65 14.56
N SER A 511 19.51 -10.83 13.61
CA SER A 511 18.89 -10.64 12.27
C SER A 511 19.22 -11.76 11.27
N ILE A 512 18.52 -11.76 10.14
CA ILE A 512 18.82 -12.61 8.98
C ILE A 512 19.05 -11.71 7.76
N PHE A 513 20.26 -11.81 7.20
CA PHE A 513 20.71 -11.03 6.03
C PHE A 513 20.82 -11.86 4.75
N GLU A 514 20.78 -13.19 4.84
CA GLU A 514 20.93 -14.15 3.74
C GLU A 514 20.09 -15.41 4.03
N GLN A 515 19.68 -16.14 2.99
CA GLN A 515 18.89 -17.37 3.15
C GLN A 515 19.73 -18.49 3.80
N PRO A 516 19.38 -18.97 5.01
CA PRO A 516 20.13 -20.02 5.69
C PRO A 516 20.06 -21.38 4.95
N LEU A 517 21.11 -22.19 5.06
CA LEU A 517 21.14 -23.52 4.41
C LEU A 517 20.40 -24.61 5.22
N ASP A 518 20.12 -24.38 6.50
CA ASP A 518 19.52 -25.34 7.43
C ASP A 518 17.98 -25.33 7.43
N ARG A 519 17.35 -24.23 7.03
CA ARG A 519 15.90 -24.03 7.19
C ARG A 519 15.30 -23.02 6.21
N ARG A 520 14.02 -23.19 5.88
CA ARG A 520 13.27 -22.25 5.03
C ARG A 520 12.93 -20.96 5.80
N VAL A 521 13.19 -19.82 5.16
CA VAL A 521 12.78 -18.48 5.60
C VAL A 521 11.79 -17.91 4.57
N LEU A 522 10.90 -17.01 4.97
CA LEU A 522 10.15 -16.16 4.04
C LEU A 522 11.05 -15.02 3.60
N CYS A 523 11.47 -14.96 2.34
CA CYS A 523 12.59 -14.08 1.95
C CYS A 523 12.24 -12.58 1.80
N GLU A 524 10.97 -12.21 1.81
CA GLU A 524 10.56 -10.82 1.52
C GLU A 524 11.08 -9.85 2.60
N PRO A 525 11.71 -8.71 2.21
CA PRO A 525 12.30 -7.74 3.14
C PRO A 525 11.33 -7.26 4.22
N SER A 526 11.81 -7.20 5.47
CA SER A 526 11.06 -6.64 6.60
C SER A 526 11.90 -6.33 7.83
N ALA A 527 11.44 -5.35 8.61
CA ALA A 527 12.07 -4.88 9.85
C ALA A 527 11.10 -5.00 11.04
N TRP A 528 11.63 -5.38 12.21
CA TRP A 528 10.84 -5.86 13.35
C TRP A 528 11.22 -5.15 14.67
N ASP A 529 10.24 -4.52 15.36
CA ASP A 529 10.33 -4.07 16.76
C ASP A 529 9.79 -5.17 17.70
N PHE A 530 10.66 -5.80 18.50
CA PHE A 530 10.25 -6.84 19.47
C PHE A 530 9.49 -6.28 20.68
N CYS A 531 8.99 -5.05 20.62
CA CYS A 531 8.16 -4.38 21.62
C CYS A 531 8.82 -4.14 23.00
N ASN A 532 10.04 -4.63 23.19
CA ASN A 532 10.80 -4.62 24.43
C ASN A 532 11.78 -3.42 24.55
N ARG A 533 11.83 -2.54 23.54
CA ARG A 533 12.66 -1.31 23.44
C ARG A 533 14.17 -1.54 23.21
N HIS A 534 14.63 -2.77 22.94
CA HIS A 534 16.06 -3.07 22.76
C HIS A 534 16.40 -4.07 21.64
N ASP A 535 15.56 -5.07 21.40
CA ASP A 535 15.75 -6.05 20.32
C ASP A 535 15.01 -5.57 19.06
N PHE A 536 15.79 -5.28 18.03
CA PHE A 536 15.32 -4.83 16.72
C PHE A 536 16.04 -5.66 15.66
N ARG A 537 15.32 -6.15 14.66
CA ARG A 537 15.87 -7.11 13.69
C ARG A 537 15.38 -6.86 12.27
N VAL A 538 16.19 -7.25 11.30
CA VAL A 538 15.79 -7.33 9.88
C VAL A 538 15.77 -8.79 9.42
N LYS A 539 14.83 -9.12 8.53
CA LYS A 539 14.77 -10.39 7.82
C LYS A 539 14.71 -10.09 6.33
N ILE A 540 15.79 -10.39 5.62
CA ILE A 540 15.94 -10.21 4.17
C ILE A 540 16.88 -11.29 3.61
N CYS A 541 16.60 -11.79 2.41
CA CYS A 541 17.54 -12.62 1.65
C CYS A 541 18.31 -11.71 0.67
N THR A 542 19.48 -11.20 1.08
CA THR A 542 20.18 -10.13 0.34
C THR A 542 21.02 -10.68 -0.82
N ASP A 543 20.54 -10.51 -2.06
CA ASP A 543 21.37 -10.72 -3.25
C ASP A 543 22.40 -9.59 -3.45
N ILE A 544 23.60 -9.89 -3.99
CA ILE A 544 24.64 -8.87 -4.24
C ILE A 544 24.35 -8.09 -5.53
N ASN A 545 23.48 -7.08 -5.44
CA ASN A 545 23.14 -6.18 -6.55
C ASN A 545 22.69 -4.79 -6.07
N GLN A 546 22.57 -3.84 -7.02
CA GLN A 546 22.20 -2.44 -6.75
C GLN A 546 20.80 -2.28 -6.14
N ARG A 547 19.82 -3.12 -6.52
CA ARG A 547 18.45 -3.10 -5.95
C ARG A 547 18.49 -3.46 -4.47
N SER A 548 19.17 -4.56 -4.14
CA SER A 548 19.37 -5.00 -2.76
C SER A 548 20.14 -3.99 -1.91
N LEU A 549 21.13 -3.29 -2.47
CA LEU A 549 21.84 -2.23 -1.75
C LEU A 549 20.89 -1.11 -1.31
N ILE A 550 19.93 -0.74 -2.14
CA ILE A 550 18.89 0.24 -1.81
C ILE A 550 17.90 -0.34 -0.79
N SER A 551 17.44 -1.60 -0.97
CA SER A 551 16.56 -2.29 -0.01
C SER A 551 17.17 -2.37 1.39
N VAL A 552 18.46 -2.69 1.51
CA VAL A 552 19.18 -2.74 2.80
C VAL A 552 19.17 -1.39 3.52
N HIS A 553 19.29 -0.27 2.78
CA HIS A 553 19.14 1.07 3.36
C HIS A 553 17.69 1.42 3.72
N HIS A 554 16.69 0.93 2.98
CA HIS A 554 15.28 1.07 3.31
C HIS A 554 14.95 0.35 4.64
N GLU A 555 15.31 -0.93 4.77
CA GLU A 555 15.09 -1.70 6.01
C GLU A 555 15.82 -1.07 7.21
N MET A 556 17.07 -0.64 7.02
CA MET A 556 17.81 0.07 8.08
C MET A 556 17.14 1.39 8.48
N ALA A 557 16.42 2.06 7.58
CA ALA A 557 15.62 3.24 7.94
C ALA A 557 14.45 2.89 8.87
N HIS A 558 13.79 1.74 8.68
CA HIS A 558 12.78 1.25 9.62
C HIS A 558 13.39 0.97 11.01
N ILE A 559 14.55 0.31 11.06
CA ILE A 559 15.29 0.04 12.31
C ILE A 559 15.65 1.36 13.03
N GLN A 560 16.09 2.38 12.29
CA GLN A 560 16.32 3.72 12.85
C GLN A 560 15.05 4.35 13.40
N TYR A 561 13.91 4.20 12.72
CA TYR A 561 12.61 4.70 13.19
C TYR A 561 12.25 4.06 14.55
N PHE A 562 12.38 2.73 14.66
CA PHE A 562 12.18 2.01 15.92
C PHE A 562 13.11 2.55 17.03
N LEU A 563 14.40 2.74 16.72
CA LEU A 563 15.39 3.26 17.66
C LEU A 563 15.08 4.67 18.16
N GLN A 564 14.45 5.54 17.35
CA GLN A 564 14.04 6.87 17.80
C GLN A 564 12.82 6.82 18.72
N TYR A 565 11.74 6.10 18.35
CA TYR A 565 10.50 6.10 19.12
C TYR A 565 10.42 5.09 20.28
N ARG A 566 11.41 4.20 20.46
CA ARG A 566 11.42 3.17 21.52
C ARG A 566 11.19 3.67 22.95
N HIS A 567 11.43 4.95 23.19
CA HIS A 567 11.22 5.61 24.48
C HIS A 567 9.74 5.92 24.78
N LEU A 568 8.86 5.84 23.78
CA LEU A 568 7.42 6.07 23.90
C LEU A 568 6.66 4.84 24.44
N PRO A 569 5.46 5.03 25.01
CA PRO A 569 4.48 3.95 25.20
C PRO A 569 4.23 3.16 23.91
N LYS A 570 4.01 1.84 24.00
CA LYS A 570 3.90 0.95 22.81
C LYS A 570 2.82 1.40 21.82
N ILE A 571 1.68 1.92 22.29
CA ILE A 571 0.62 2.44 21.40
C ILE A 571 1.06 3.63 20.54
N PHE A 572 2.15 4.33 20.90
CA PHE A 572 2.75 5.39 20.09
C PHE A 572 3.99 4.94 19.28
N ARG A 573 4.42 3.68 19.39
CA ARG A 573 5.53 3.10 18.61
C ARG A 573 5.01 2.58 17.26
N ASN A 574 4.76 3.55 16.39
CA ASN A 574 4.41 3.39 14.97
C ASN A 574 4.75 4.71 14.25
N GLY A 575 4.61 4.77 12.92
CA GLY A 575 4.70 6.01 12.16
C GLY A 575 3.57 7.00 12.53
N ALA A 576 3.76 8.29 12.24
CA ALA A 576 2.76 9.32 12.57
C ALA A 576 1.41 9.10 11.86
N ASN A 577 1.45 8.52 10.66
CA ASN A 577 0.35 7.81 10.01
C ASN A 577 0.91 6.57 9.26
N PRO A 578 0.07 5.68 8.70
CA PRO A 578 0.52 4.41 8.08
C PRO A 578 1.53 4.53 6.93
N ALA A 579 1.71 5.71 6.33
CA ALA A 579 2.64 5.93 5.24
C ALA A 579 4.06 6.36 5.69
N PHE A 580 4.26 6.71 6.97
CA PHE A 580 5.51 7.35 7.42
C PHE A 580 6.74 6.43 7.41
N HIS A 581 6.62 5.16 7.84
CA HIS A 581 7.73 4.20 7.79
C HIS A 581 8.25 4.02 6.36
N GLN A 582 7.31 3.77 5.44
CA GLN A 582 7.54 3.58 4.01
C GLN A 582 8.13 4.84 3.34
N ALA A 583 7.61 6.03 3.67
CA ALA A 583 8.11 7.29 3.13
C ALA A 583 9.54 7.63 3.57
N VAL A 584 9.90 7.32 4.83
CA VAL A 584 11.26 7.51 5.34
C VAL A 584 12.23 6.54 4.68
N GLY A 585 11.87 5.26 4.54
CA GLY A 585 12.71 4.25 3.87
C GLY A 585 13.03 4.61 2.42
N ASP A 586 12.01 4.94 1.62
CA ASP A 586 12.21 5.38 0.24
C ASP A 586 12.97 6.72 0.15
N ALA A 587 12.77 7.67 1.07
CA ALA A 587 13.50 8.94 1.07
C ALA A 587 15.02 8.76 1.31
N ILE A 588 15.44 7.74 2.07
CA ILE A 588 16.85 7.36 2.17
C ILE A 588 17.32 6.73 0.84
N GLY A 589 16.51 5.85 0.24
CA GLY A 589 16.78 5.25 -1.06
C GLY A 589 17.04 6.26 -2.19
N LEU A 590 16.35 7.41 -2.18
CA LEU A 590 16.60 8.52 -3.12
C LEU A 590 18.04 9.09 -3.02
N SER A 591 18.64 9.11 -1.83
CA SER A 591 20.04 9.56 -1.65
C SER A 591 21.04 8.50 -2.13
N VAL A 592 20.82 7.26 -1.70
CA VAL A 592 21.72 6.11 -1.91
C VAL A 592 21.80 5.71 -3.39
N SER A 593 20.70 5.89 -4.14
CA SER A 593 20.64 5.63 -5.58
C SER A 593 21.31 6.69 -6.45
N THR A 594 21.77 7.83 -5.89
CA THR A 594 22.37 8.87 -6.73
C THR A 594 23.74 8.48 -7.30
N PRO A 595 24.09 8.94 -8.53
CA PRO A 595 25.41 8.72 -9.10
C PRO A 595 26.55 9.23 -8.21
N ARG A 596 26.30 10.32 -7.47
CA ARG A 596 27.23 10.95 -6.52
C ARG A 596 27.52 10.07 -5.30
N HIS A 597 26.50 9.43 -4.75
CA HIS A 597 26.66 8.49 -3.65
C HIS A 597 27.46 7.25 -4.11
N LEU A 598 27.08 6.68 -5.25
CA LEU A 598 27.75 5.51 -5.84
C LEU A 598 29.21 5.79 -6.24
N GLN A 599 29.54 7.01 -6.67
CA GLN A 599 30.94 7.45 -6.84
C GLN A 599 31.70 7.53 -5.51
N THR A 600 31.04 7.98 -4.44
CA THR A 600 31.64 8.09 -3.10
C THR A 600 31.95 6.71 -2.49
N LEU A 601 31.13 5.70 -2.80
CA LEU A 601 31.38 4.29 -2.47
C LEU A 601 32.42 3.60 -3.38
N GLY A 602 32.99 4.29 -4.38
CA GLY A 602 33.92 3.68 -5.36
C GLY A 602 33.27 2.64 -6.29
N LEU A 603 31.94 2.63 -6.35
CA LEU A 603 31.12 1.74 -7.17
C LEU A 603 30.88 2.29 -8.59
N LEU A 604 30.99 3.61 -8.78
CA LEU A 604 30.84 4.28 -10.07
C LEU A 604 32.06 5.16 -10.38
N GLN A 605 32.51 5.17 -11.64
CA GLN A 605 33.55 6.08 -12.12
C GLN A 605 32.96 7.43 -12.54
N ARG A 606 33.74 8.52 -12.48
CA ARG A 606 33.32 9.85 -12.96
C ARG A 606 33.11 9.85 -14.48
N SER A 607 31.85 9.91 -14.90
CA SER A 607 31.43 10.08 -16.30
C SER A 607 31.46 11.55 -16.73
N LEU A 608 31.68 11.81 -18.03
CA LEU A 608 31.79 13.18 -18.61
C LEU A 608 30.53 13.65 -19.37
N ASP A 609 29.42 12.90 -19.31
CA ASP A 609 28.27 12.99 -20.23
C ASP A 609 26.91 13.11 -19.50
N GLU A 610 26.93 13.75 -18.32
CA GLU A 610 25.94 13.70 -17.24
C GLU A 610 24.47 13.76 -17.71
N SER A 611 24.10 14.76 -18.51
CA SER A 611 22.69 15.05 -18.85
C SER A 611 21.93 13.90 -19.53
N SER A 612 22.60 13.09 -20.35
CA SER A 612 21.94 11.96 -21.03
C SER A 612 21.70 10.76 -20.11
N TYR A 613 22.56 10.58 -19.10
CA TYR A 613 22.36 9.57 -18.05
C TYR A 613 21.33 10.03 -17.03
N ASP A 614 21.35 11.32 -16.65
CA ASP A 614 20.36 11.91 -15.72
C ASP A 614 18.93 11.80 -16.27
N ILE A 615 18.70 12.06 -17.56
CA ILE A 615 17.37 11.86 -18.17
C ILE A 615 16.97 10.38 -18.20
N ASN A 616 17.88 9.45 -18.53
CA ASN A 616 17.58 8.01 -18.48
C ASN A 616 17.28 7.52 -17.04
N TYR A 617 18.01 8.02 -16.04
CA TYR A 617 17.79 7.75 -14.61
C TYR A 617 16.45 8.31 -14.13
N LEU A 618 16.19 9.61 -14.36
CA LEU A 618 14.93 10.25 -13.99
C LEU A 618 13.75 9.57 -14.67
N PHE A 619 13.86 9.19 -15.95
CA PHE A 619 12.80 8.45 -16.65
C PHE A 619 12.53 7.09 -15.99
N THR A 620 13.58 6.36 -15.64
CA THR A 620 13.47 5.07 -14.92
C THR A 620 12.78 5.24 -13.57
N MET A 621 13.15 6.26 -12.80
CA MET A 621 12.50 6.60 -11.53
C MET A 621 11.04 7.05 -11.73
N ALA A 622 10.70 7.68 -12.85
CA ALA A 622 9.34 8.13 -13.14
C ALA A 622 8.40 6.98 -13.54
N ILE A 623 8.86 6.01 -14.34
CA ILE A 623 8.05 4.83 -14.72
C ILE A 623 7.85 3.82 -13.58
N ASP A 624 8.65 3.90 -12.51
CA ASP A 624 8.34 3.23 -11.24
C ASP A 624 7.47 4.11 -10.32
N LYS A 625 7.97 5.27 -9.88
CA LYS A 625 7.31 6.04 -8.80
C LYS A 625 6.10 6.82 -9.29
N VAL A 626 6.21 7.56 -10.40
CA VAL A 626 5.13 8.47 -10.88
C VAL A 626 4.03 7.71 -11.58
N ALA A 627 4.36 6.72 -12.42
CA ALA A 627 3.39 5.91 -13.15
C ALA A 627 2.44 5.10 -12.24
N PHE A 628 2.90 4.78 -11.04
CA PHE A 628 2.14 4.04 -10.03
C PHE A 628 1.10 4.88 -9.28
N LEU A 629 1.33 6.18 -9.08
CA LEU A 629 0.44 7.06 -8.31
C LEU A 629 -1.04 6.98 -8.73
N PRO A 630 -1.42 7.08 -10.03
CA PRO A 630 -2.82 6.99 -10.42
C PRO A 630 -3.40 5.57 -10.31
N PHE A 631 -2.57 4.52 -10.36
CA PHE A 631 -3.03 3.16 -10.03
C PHE A 631 -3.42 3.07 -8.56
N ALA A 632 -2.56 3.53 -7.66
CA ALA A 632 -2.82 3.46 -6.22
C ALA A 632 -4.01 4.32 -5.80
N LEU A 633 -4.12 5.53 -6.35
CA LEU A 633 -5.23 6.44 -6.07
C LEU A 633 -6.56 5.93 -6.62
N SER A 634 -6.60 5.38 -7.84
CA SER A 634 -7.84 4.84 -8.42
C SER A 634 -8.32 3.57 -7.70
N LEU A 635 -7.41 2.72 -7.21
CA LEU A 635 -7.76 1.49 -6.49
C LEU A 635 -8.46 1.76 -5.15
N ASP A 636 -7.98 2.74 -4.36
CA ASP A 636 -8.61 3.08 -3.08
C ASP A 636 -9.75 4.09 -3.20
N ASN A 637 -9.78 4.96 -4.23
CA ASN A 637 -11.01 5.68 -4.56
C ASN A 637 -12.13 4.71 -4.97
N TRP A 638 -11.82 3.64 -5.73
CA TRP A 638 -12.78 2.59 -6.05
C TRP A 638 -13.30 1.89 -4.80
N ARG A 639 -12.40 1.44 -3.90
CA ARG A 639 -12.82 0.78 -2.64
C ARG A 639 -13.61 1.70 -1.73
N TYR A 640 -13.21 2.96 -1.57
CA TYR A 640 -13.98 3.94 -0.81
C TYR A 640 -15.38 4.09 -1.40
N ASP A 641 -15.53 4.29 -2.71
CA ASP A 641 -16.85 4.48 -3.34
C ASP A 641 -17.73 3.24 -3.21
N VAL A 642 -17.14 2.05 -3.24
CA VAL A 642 -17.85 0.77 -3.05
C VAL A 642 -18.27 0.56 -1.59
N PHE A 643 -17.43 0.90 -0.61
CA PHE A 643 -17.78 0.80 0.82
C PHE A 643 -18.69 1.92 1.33
N SER A 644 -18.69 3.10 0.70
CA SER A 644 -19.60 4.20 1.02
C SER A 644 -20.96 4.09 0.33
N GLY A 645 -21.10 3.19 -0.64
CA GLY A 645 -22.31 3.03 -1.46
C GLY A 645 -22.45 4.05 -2.59
N ASN A 646 -21.47 4.94 -2.80
CA ASN A 646 -21.39 5.83 -3.96
C ASN A 646 -21.37 5.03 -5.28
N ALA A 647 -20.67 3.89 -5.29
CA ALA A 647 -20.68 2.91 -6.35
C ALA A 647 -21.63 1.76 -5.99
N ASN A 648 -22.56 1.44 -6.90
CA ASN A 648 -23.49 0.34 -6.69
C ASN A 648 -22.74 -1.01 -6.81
N LYS A 649 -23.06 -2.00 -5.95
CA LYS A 649 -22.48 -3.36 -6.03
C LYS A 649 -22.68 -4.02 -7.42
N ARG A 650 -23.76 -3.67 -8.13
CA ARG A 650 -24.07 -4.10 -9.50
C ARG A 650 -23.33 -3.33 -10.61
N THR A 651 -22.47 -2.38 -10.24
CA THR A 651 -21.64 -1.59 -11.17
C THR A 651 -20.18 -1.52 -10.72
N MET A 652 -19.70 -2.52 -9.96
CA MET A 652 -18.37 -2.51 -9.37
C MET A 652 -17.27 -2.55 -10.43
N ASN A 653 -17.39 -3.42 -11.43
CA ASN A 653 -16.30 -3.64 -12.38
C ASN A 653 -16.18 -2.50 -13.39
N CYS A 654 -17.30 -1.93 -13.81
CA CYS A 654 -17.29 -0.77 -14.69
C CYS A 654 -16.89 0.52 -13.93
N HIS A 655 -17.24 0.67 -12.64
CA HIS A 655 -16.72 1.79 -11.83
C HIS A 655 -15.20 1.70 -11.65
N TYR A 656 -14.64 0.49 -11.50
CA TYR A 656 -13.18 0.29 -11.48
C TYR A 656 -12.53 0.79 -12.77
N TRP A 657 -13.04 0.39 -13.94
CA TRP A 657 -12.47 0.82 -15.22
C TRP A 657 -12.67 2.31 -15.52
N ASN A 658 -13.79 2.90 -15.11
CA ASN A 658 -13.99 4.36 -15.18
C ASN A 658 -12.94 5.13 -14.37
N LEU A 659 -12.55 4.62 -13.19
CA LEU A 659 -11.51 5.23 -12.36
C LEU A 659 -10.08 4.96 -12.90
N ARG A 660 -9.82 3.79 -13.49
CA ARG A 660 -8.56 3.50 -14.21
C ARG A 660 -8.38 4.41 -15.44
N GLU A 661 -9.46 4.72 -16.16
CA GLU A 661 -9.41 5.74 -17.21
C GLU A 661 -9.22 7.14 -16.63
N LYS A 662 -10.08 7.58 -15.69
CA LYS A 662 -10.06 8.95 -15.13
C LYS A 662 -8.68 9.34 -14.60
N TYR A 663 -8.03 8.47 -13.82
CA TYR A 663 -6.76 8.78 -13.19
C TYR A 663 -5.54 8.30 -13.99
N SER A 664 -5.58 7.09 -14.56
CA SER A 664 -4.39 6.49 -15.20
C SER A 664 -4.35 6.63 -16.72
N GLY A 665 -5.47 6.89 -17.40
CA GLY A 665 -5.53 6.74 -18.86
C GLY A 665 -5.17 5.32 -19.28
N ILE A 666 -5.61 4.32 -18.52
CA ILE A 666 -5.40 2.89 -18.81
C ILE A 666 -6.77 2.22 -19.01
N LYS A 667 -6.87 1.39 -20.04
CA LYS A 667 -8.06 0.59 -20.38
C LYS A 667 -7.73 -0.91 -20.38
N PRO A 668 -8.71 -1.81 -20.21
CA PRO A 668 -8.48 -3.24 -20.38
C PRO A 668 -8.21 -3.57 -21.87
N PRO A 669 -7.51 -4.67 -22.18
CA PRO A 669 -7.27 -5.09 -23.56
C PRO A 669 -8.52 -5.58 -24.29
N VAL A 670 -9.54 -6.02 -23.54
CA VAL A 670 -10.81 -6.54 -24.07
C VAL A 670 -11.99 -5.94 -23.32
N LEU A 671 -13.15 -5.91 -23.97
CA LEU A 671 -14.41 -5.49 -23.38
C LEU A 671 -14.75 -6.33 -22.14
N ARG A 672 -14.99 -5.67 -20.99
CA ARG A 672 -15.30 -6.30 -19.70
C ARG A 672 -16.80 -6.22 -19.38
N SER A 673 -17.23 -6.89 -18.32
CA SER A 673 -18.61 -6.83 -17.85
C SER A 673 -18.74 -6.84 -16.32
N GLU A 674 -19.94 -6.63 -15.82
CA GLU A 674 -20.29 -6.86 -14.39
C GLU A 674 -20.42 -8.35 -14.02
N LYS A 675 -20.25 -9.26 -14.99
CA LYS A 675 -19.95 -10.68 -14.72
C LYS A 675 -18.45 -10.94 -14.56
N ASP A 676 -17.62 -9.92 -14.61
CA ASP A 676 -16.20 -9.96 -14.29
C ASP A 676 -15.96 -9.15 -13.01
N PHE A 677 -14.82 -9.38 -12.34
CA PHE A 677 -14.44 -8.64 -11.13
C PHE A 677 -12.92 -8.44 -11.14
N ASP A 678 -12.49 -7.61 -12.08
CA ASP A 678 -11.09 -7.35 -12.39
C ASP A 678 -10.26 -6.82 -11.20
N PRO A 679 -10.76 -5.94 -10.29
CA PRO A 679 -9.98 -5.56 -9.11
C PRO A 679 -9.65 -6.73 -8.18
N GLY A 680 -10.50 -7.77 -8.10
CA GLY A 680 -10.22 -8.97 -7.31
C GLY A 680 -8.98 -9.74 -7.75
N ALA A 681 -8.50 -9.51 -8.98
CA ALA A 681 -7.27 -10.10 -9.47
C ALA A 681 -5.99 -9.46 -8.88
N LYS A 682 -6.06 -8.43 -8.01
CA LYS A 682 -4.91 -7.79 -7.35
C LYS A 682 -4.91 -8.10 -5.85
N TYR A 683 -3.84 -8.73 -5.32
CA TYR A 683 -3.73 -9.26 -3.94
C TYR A 683 -4.37 -8.43 -2.82
N HIS A 684 -4.19 -7.11 -2.84
CA HIS A 684 -4.64 -6.23 -1.77
C HIS A 684 -6.17 -6.13 -1.65
N ILE A 685 -6.91 -6.56 -2.67
CA ILE A 685 -8.38 -6.62 -2.71
C ILE A 685 -8.92 -7.84 -1.94
N PRO A 686 -8.59 -9.11 -2.27
CA PRO A 686 -8.98 -10.27 -1.44
C PRO A 686 -8.39 -10.22 -0.03
N ALA A 687 -7.18 -9.68 0.15
CA ALA A 687 -6.56 -9.48 1.46
C ALA A 687 -7.16 -8.31 2.27
N ASN A 688 -8.02 -7.48 1.67
CA ASN A 688 -8.65 -6.30 2.30
C ASN A 688 -7.66 -5.27 2.91
N ILE A 689 -6.46 -5.14 2.33
CA ILE A 689 -5.37 -4.26 2.83
C ILE A 689 -5.49 -2.87 2.20
N PRO A 690 -5.58 -1.75 2.96
CA PRO A 690 -5.59 -0.39 2.41
C PRO A 690 -4.37 -0.08 1.53
N TYR A 691 -4.59 0.63 0.41
CA TYR A 691 -3.58 0.87 -0.63
C TYR A 691 -3.14 2.33 -0.74
N ILE A 692 -3.96 3.28 -0.26
CA ILE A 692 -3.66 4.72 -0.30
C ILE A 692 -2.37 5.07 0.46
N LYS A 693 -1.93 4.21 1.39
CA LYS A 693 -0.62 4.33 2.06
C LYS A 693 0.54 4.42 1.06
N TYR A 694 0.46 3.70 -0.06
CA TYR A 694 1.50 3.71 -1.09
C TYR A 694 1.44 4.97 -1.96
N PHE A 695 0.27 5.58 -2.17
CA PHE A 695 0.17 6.90 -2.80
C PHE A 695 0.78 7.96 -1.88
N PHE A 696 0.33 7.99 -0.62
CA PHE A 696 0.78 8.95 0.39
C PHE A 696 2.30 8.82 0.63
N SER A 697 2.85 7.62 0.74
CA SER A 697 4.31 7.42 0.92
C SER A 697 5.12 7.75 -0.34
N THR A 698 4.57 7.52 -1.53
CA THR A 698 5.22 7.87 -2.81
C THR A 698 5.28 9.38 -3.03
N VAL A 699 4.38 10.17 -2.44
CA VAL A 699 4.50 11.64 -2.42
C VAL A 699 5.37 12.11 -1.24
N LEU A 700 5.11 11.63 -0.03
CA LEU A 700 5.78 12.08 1.20
C LEU A 700 7.30 11.85 1.16
N GLN A 701 7.79 10.78 0.50
CA GLN A 701 9.23 10.53 0.37
C GLN A 701 9.97 11.70 -0.30
N PHE A 702 9.42 12.28 -1.37
CA PHE A 702 10.04 13.43 -2.04
C PHE A 702 9.94 14.69 -1.19
N GLN A 703 8.86 14.84 -0.41
CA GLN A 703 8.66 15.97 0.49
C GLN A 703 9.64 15.95 1.68
N ILE A 704 9.82 14.79 2.32
CA ILE A 704 10.87 14.55 3.32
C ILE A 704 12.23 14.83 2.69
N TYR A 705 12.55 14.19 1.57
CA TYR A 705 13.83 14.33 0.87
C TYR A 705 14.15 15.80 0.53
N ARG A 706 13.16 16.55 0.01
CA ARG A 706 13.25 17.99 -0.24
C ARG A 706 13.64 18.78 1.01
N GLY A 707 13.01 18.53 2.16
CA GLY A 707 13.36 19.16 3.44
C GLY A 707 14.79 18.83 3.88
N LEU A 708 15.18 17.55 3.85
CA LEU A 708 16.53 17.10 4.20
C LEU A 708 17.61 17.71 3.29
N CYS A 709 17.33 17.83 2.00
CA CYS A 709 18.23 18.39 1.01
C CYS A 709 18.34 19.92 1.08
N ARG A 710 17.27 20.63 1.45
CA ARG A 710 17.29 22.09 1.75
C ARG A 710 18.15 22.38 2.98
N GLU A 711 17.91 21.71 4.10
CA GLU A 711 18.58 21.98 5.38
C GLU A 711 20.02 21.42 5.46
N SER A 712 20.37 20.43 4.64
CA SER A 712 21.78 20.05 4.38
C SER A 712 22.49 20.95 3.36
N GLY A 713 21.78 21.90 2.74
CA GLY A 713 22.31 22.80 1.72
C GLY A 713 22.76 22.11 0.43
N GLN A 714 22.36 20.86 0.20
CA GLN A 714 22.69 20.10 -1.03
C GLN A 714 21.72 20.43 -2.17
N TYR A 715 20.49 20.84 -1.86
CA TYR A 715 19.50 21.36 -2.80
C TYR A 715 19.27 22.85 -2.57
N VAL A 716 19.16 23.64 -3.64
CA VAL A 716 18.74 25.05 -3.61
C VAL A 716 17.69 25.27 -4.71
N PRO A 717 16.46 25.70 -4.38
CA PRO A 717 15.43 25.96 -5.38
C PRO A 717 15.89 26.92 -6.48
N GLY A 718 15.82 26.45 -7.73
CA GLY A 718 16.22 27.21 -8.92
C GLY A 718 17.71 27.23 -9.26
N ASP A 719 18.60 26.64 -8.45
CA ASP A 719 20.04 26.53 -8.80
C ASP A 719 20.32 25.23 -9.59
N PRO A 720 20.65 25.30 -10.90
CA PRO A 720 20.91 24.11 -11.71
C PRO A 720 22.19 23.35 -11.29
N ARG A 721 23.03 23.93 -10.41
CA ARG A 721 24.22 23.28 -9.85
C ARG A 721 23.92 22.49 -8.56
N LYS A 722 22.70 22.60 -8.05
CA LYS A 722 22.18 21.92 -6.86
C LYS A 722 20.72 21.48 -7.09
N PRO A 723 20.43 20.66 -8.12
CA PRO A 723 19.08 20.16 -8.35
C PRO A 723 18.74 19.03 -7.37
N LEU A 724 17.44 18.86 -7.05
CA LEU A 724 17.02 17.95 -5.97
C LEU A 724 17.41 16.49 -6.22
N HIS A 725 17.37 16.02 -7.47
CA HIS A 725 17.73 14.64 -7.83
C HIS A 725 19.24 14.32 -7.77
N GLN A 726 20.12 15.32 -7.61
CA GLN A 726 21.57 15.13 -7.40
C GLN A 726 22.01 15.42 -5.93
N CYS A 727 21.04 15.66 -5.03
CA CYS A 727 21.30 15.72 -3.59
C CYS A 727 21.91 14.40 -3.11
N ASP A 728 22.82 14.48 -2.13
CA ASP A 728 23.21 13.33 -1.32
C ASP A 728 23.32 13.79 0.13
N ILE A 729 22.48 13.26 1.02
CA ILE A 729 22.46 13.60 2.44
C ILE A 729 23.55 12.86 3.24
N TYR A 730 24.30 11.97 2.61
CA TYR A 730 25.45 11.29 3.23
C TYR A 730 26.45 12.30 3.83
N ARG A 731 26.90 12.01 5.06
CA ARG A 731 27.77 12.91 5.86
C ARG A 731 27.20 14.32 6.09
N GLN A 732 25.87 14.48 6.06
CA GLN A 732 25.17 15.74 6.41
C GLN A 732 24.39 15.61 7.74
N PRO A 733 25.01 15.83 8.92
CA PRO A 733 24.34 15.77 10.23
C PRO A 733 23.06 16.62 10.39
N ALA A 734 22.92 17.70 9.63
CA ALA A 734 21.70 18.53 9.62
C ALA A 734 20.46 17.73 9.18
N ALA A 735 20.58 16.94 8.12
CA ALA A 735 19.49 16.07 7.63
C ALA A 735 19.12 15.00 8.68
N GLY A 736 20.11 14.32 9.25
CA GLY A 736 19.84 13.30 10.26
C GLY A 736 19.24 13.84 11.57
N ASN A 737 19.50 15.10 11.93
CA ASN A 737 18.82 15.75 13.05
C ASN A 737 17.32 15.97 12.80
N ILE A 738 16.92 16.29 11.56
CA ILE A 738 15.51 16.41 11.16
C ILE A 738 14.85 15.02 11.19
N LEU A 739 15.51 14.01 10.60
CA LEU A 739 15.08 12.62 10.61
C LEU A 739 14.86 12.10 12.04
N LYS A 740 15.81 12.33 12.96
CA LYS A 740 15.64 12.02 14.40
C LYS A 740 14.38 12.67 14.96
N THR A 741 14.21 13.98 14.73
CA THR A 741 13.10 14.75 15.29
C THR A 741 11.76 14.20 14.81
N LEU A 742 11.61 14.01 13.50
CA LEU A 742 10.42 13.43 12.85
C LEU A 742 10.12 12.03 13.39
N MET A 743 11.10 11.13 13.41
CA MET A 743 10.89 9.74 13.83
C MET A 743 10.63 9.61 15.35
N SER A 744 11.26 10.45 16.17
CA SER A 744 11.09 10.42 17.64
C SER A 744 9.66 10.69 18.12
N LYS A 745 8.83 11.36 17.30
CA LYS A 745 7.42 11.61 17.64
C LYS A 745 6.55 10.34 17.58
N GLY A 746 6.94 9.36 16.76
CA GLY A 746 6.11 8.19 16.47
C GLY A 746 4.66 8.59 16.12
N ALA A 747 3.70 7.86 16.68
CA ALA A 747 2.27 8.19 16.58
C ALA A 747 1.75 9.09 17.72
N SER A 748 2.63 9.79 18.47
CA SER A 748 2.22 10.55 19.66
C SER A 748 1.63 11.95 19.40
N GLN A 749 1.71 12.43 18.16
CA GLN A 749 1.08 13.67 17.66
C GLN A 749 0.37 13.41 16.32
N PRO A 750 -0.58 14.26 15.90
CA PRO A 750 -1.11 14.26 14.54
C PRO A 750 -0.01 14.45 13.50
N TRP A 751 -0.06 13.72 12.38
CA TRP A 751 1.01 13.75 11.39
C TRP A 751 1.24 15.13 10.76
N GLN A 752 0.20 15.97 10.68
CA GLN A 752 0.30 17.35 10.21
C GLN A 752 1.18 18.20 11.14
N GLU A 753 1.03 18.07 12.46
CA GLU A 753 1.90 18.73 13.45
C GLU A 753 3.35 18.24 13.32
N VAL A 754 3.56 16.94 13.08
CA VAL A 754 4.90 16.36 12.90
C VAL A 754 5.61 16.93 11.66
N LEU A 755 4.92 17.11 10.53
CA LEU A 755 5.53 17.71 9.32
C LEU A 755 5.73 19.23 9.44
N GLU A 756 4.81 19.94 10.08
CA GLU A 756 4.99 21.38 10.33
C GLU A 756 6.19 21.64 11.25
N GLU A 757 6.35 20.88 12.34
CA GLU A 757 7.49 21.01 13.26
C GLU A 757 8.84 20.65 12.63
N THR A 758 8.89 19.76 11.63
CA THR A 758 10.14 19.18 11.12
C THR A 758 10.54 19.62 9.72
N LEU A 759 9.57 19.85 8.84
CA LEU A 759 9.78 20.28 7.44
C LEU A 759 9.29 21.72 7.20
N ARG A 760 8.50 22.30 8.13
CA ARG A 760 7.75 23.57 7.96
C ARG A 760 6.68 23.48 6.85
N GLU A 761 6.08 22.29 6.71
CA GLU A 761 5.12 21.96 5.66
C GLU A 761 4.00 21.02 6.20
N GLY A 762 3.03 21.54 6.95
CA GLY A 762 1.95 20.78 7.61
C GLY A 762 0.89 20.11 6.72
N ARG A 763 1.18 19.85 5.43
CA ARG A 763 0.31 19.14 4.48
C ARG A 763 1.14 18.28 3.53
N LEU A 764 0.53 17.26 2.94
CA LEU A 764 1.14 16.49 1.85
C LEU A 764 1.25 17.39 0.59
N ASP A 765 2.42 17.40 -0.05
CA ASP A 765 2.72 18.30 -1.17
C ASP A 765 3.34 17.58 -2.39
N GLY A 766 2.59 17.51 -3.48
CA GLY A 766 3.03 16.92 -4.75
C GLY A 766 4.04 17.76 -5.53
N THR A 767 4.25 19.04 -5.17
CA THR A 767 5.28 19.87 -5.83
C THR A 767 6.69 19.39 -5.53
N ALA A 768 6.93 18.73 -4.38
CA ALA A 768 8.24 18.17 -4.04
C ALA A 768 8.70 17.10 -5.04
N LEU A 769 7.76 16.26 -5.48
CA LEU A 769 7.99 15.24 -6.50
C LEU A 769 8.29 15.90 -7.86
N ARG A 770 7.57 16.98 -8.22
CA ARG A 770 7.86 17.72 -9.46
C ARG A 770 9.17 18.53 -9.40
N GLU A 771 9.57 19.06 -8.24
CA GLU A 771 10.91 19.65 -8.04
C GLU A 771 12.03 18.63 -8.31
N TYR A 772 11.83 17.36 -7.95
CA TYR A 772 12.77 16.26 -8.25
C TYR A 772 12.82 15.96 -9.75
N PHE A 773 11.65 15.79 -10.39
CA PHE A 773 11.53 15.39 -11.80
C PHE A 773 11.57 16.55 -12.81
N ALA A 774 11.72 17.82 -12.39
CA ALA A 774 11.64 19.00 -13.27
C ALA A 774 12.48 18.93 -14.57
N PRO A 775 13.73 18.40 -14.59
CA PRO A 775 14.48 18.26 -15.85
C PRO A 775 13.85 17.26 -16.81
N LEU A 776 13.26 16.18 -16.28
CA LEU A 776 12.51 15.20 -17.07
C LEU A 776 11.17 15.78 -17.54
N GLU A 777 10.48 16.57 -16.71
CA GLU A 777 9.21 17.19 -17.10
C GLU A 777 9.39 18.13 -18.30
N GLU A 778 10.43 18.98 -18.26
CA GLU A 778 10.81 19.84 -19.38
C GLU A 778 11.25 19.02 -20.61
N TRP A 779 12.04 17.96 -20.41
CA TRP A 779 12.45 17.07 -21.50
C TRP A 779 11.25 16.39 -22.19
N LEU A 780 10.33 15.82 -21.41
CA LEU A 780 9.09 15.20 -21.90
C LEU A 780 8.22 16.22 -22.64
N ARG A 781 8.09 17.45 -22.11
CA ARG A 781 7.35 18.53 -22.75
C ARG A 781 7.93 18.88 -24.12
N GLN A 782 9.25 19.05 -24.22
CA GLN A 782 9.93 19.36 -25.47
C GLN A 782 9.87 18.20 -26.48
N GLU A 783 10.04 16.96 -26.02
CA GLU A 783 10.01 15.75 -26.85
C GLU A 783 8.61 15.43 -27.40
N ASN A 784 7.57 15.60 -26.59
CA ASN A 784 6.17 15.46 -27.01
C ASN A 784 5.79 16.56 -28.03
N LEU A 785 6.24 17.81 -27.82
CA LEU A 785 6.07 18.89 -28.80
C LEU A 785 6.84 18.59 -30.11
N ARG A 786 8.09 18.14 -30.03
CA ARG A 786 8.94 17.80 -31.19
C ARG A 786 8.33 16.69 -32.06
N THR A 787 7.60 15.76 -31.44
CA THR A 787 6.87 14.69 -32.15
C THR A 787 5.38 15.01 -32.37
N ASN A 788 4.91 16.20 -31.98
CA ASN A 788 3.53 16.66 -32.12
C ASN A 788 2.50 15.67 -31.50
N GLU A 789 2.82 15.10 -30.33
CA GLU A 789 1.94 14.16 -29.63
C GLU A 789 0.80 14.84 -28.87
N TYR A 790 -0.30 14.11 -28.74
CA TYR A 790 -1.40 14.50 -27.86
C TYR A 790 -1.03 14.19 -26.40
N VAL A 791 -1.19 15.17 -25.51
CA VAL A 791 -0.98 15.03 -24.06
C VAL A 791 -2.32 14.79 -23.37
N GLY A 792 -2.35 13.87 -22.40
CA GLY A 792 -3.61 13.32 -21.85
C GLY A 792 -4.24 12.28 -22.78
N TRP A 793 -5.52 11.96 -22.58
CA TRP A 793 -6.25 10.94 -23.35
C TRP A 793 -7.73 11.31 -23.54
N ASN A 794 -8.29 10.90 -24.67
CA ASN A 794 -9.72 10.96 -24.98
C ASN A 794 -10.33 9.56 -24.90
N TYR A 795 -11.55 9.49 -24.36
CA TYR A 795 -12.41 8.30 -24.35
C TYR A 795 -12.60 7.75 -25.78
N ASP A 796 -12.34 6.46 -26.00
CA ASP A 796 -12.52 5.80 -27.31
C ASP A 796 -13.51 4.60 -27.31
N GLY A 797 -14.23 4.35 -26.20
CA GLY A 797 -15.39 3.46 -26.17
C GLY A 797 -15.72 2.88 -24.78
N ASP A 798 -16.90 2.27 -24.63
CA ASP A 798 -17.30 1.63 -23.37
C ASP A 798 -16.41 0.41 -23.07
N TYR A 799 -15.42 0.54 -22.18
CA TYR A 799 -14.53 -0.59 -21.84
C TYR A 799 -15.20 -1.69 -21.00
N CYS A 800 -16.34 -1.38 -20.36
CA CYS A 800 -17.08 -2.30 -19.51
C CYS A 800 -18.59 -2.11 -19.66
N LYS A 801 -19.37 -3.20 -19.66
CA LYS A 801 -20.83 -3.17 -19.83
C LYS A 801 -21.59 -3.97 -18.78
N ARG A 802 -22.78 -3.45 -18.43
CA ARG A 802 -23.68 -4.06 -17.43
C ARG A 802 -24.23 -5.44 -17.82
N SER A 803 -24.25 -5.80 -19.11
CA SER A 803 -24.66 -7.14 -19.57
C SER A 803 -23.91 -7.59 -20.83
N ILE A 804 -23.80 -8.91 -21.03
CA ILE A 804 -23.21 -9.48 -22.25
C ILE A 804 -24.13 -9.25 -23.47
N GLU A 805 -25.44 -9.11 -23.27
CA GLU A 805 -26.39 -8.77 -24.33
C GLU A 805 -26.11 -7.37 -24.91
N THR A 806 -25.82 -6.38 -24.05
CA THR A 806 -25.38 -5.05 -24.47
C THR A 806 -23.93 -5.03 -25.02
N ALA A 807 -23.13 -6.07 -24.76
CA ALA A 807 -21.85 -6.26 -25.42
C ALA A 807 -22.01 -6.70 -26.89
N GLY A 808 -22.79 -7.74 -27.16
CA GLY A 808 -23.01 -8.26 -28.52
C GLY A 808 -23.72 -7.29 -29.47
N LEU A 809 -24.62 -6.45 -28.96
CA LEU A 809 -25.44 -5.53 -29.75
C LEU A 809 -24.68 -4.41 -30.50
N GLN A 810 -23.41 -4.13 -30.16
CA GLN A 810 -22.60 -3.09 -30.82
C GLN A 810 -21.60 -3.62 -31.86
N ILE A 811 -21.52 -4.93 -32.07
CA ILE A 811 -20.62 -5.52 -33.09
C ILE A 811 -21.23 -5.38 -34.51
N PHE A 812 -22.50 -4.99 -34.62
CA PHE A 812 -23.18 -4.72 -35.90
C PHE A 812 -23.83 -3.33 -35.94
N GLY A 813 -23.21 -2.42 -36.71
CA GLY A 813 -23.85 -1.20 -37.21
C GLY A 813 -23.59 0.08 -36.40
N GLY A 814 -23.11 1.13 -37.09
CA GLY A 814 -23.22 2.51 -36.62
C GLY A 814 -24.57 3.11 -37.02
N TYR A 815 -24.95 4.23 -36.38
CA TYR A 815 -26.13 5.07 -36.67
C TYR A 815 -27.47 4.33 -36.85
N TYR A 816 -28.38 4.48 -35.88
CA TYR A 816 -29.54 5.37 -36.08
C TYR A 816 -30.28 5.63 -34.75
N ASN A 817 -30.70 6.88 -34.55
CA ASN A 817 -31.78 7.20 -33.63
C ASN A 817 -33.12 6.88 -34.29
N GLY A 818 -34.07 6.31 -33.53
CA GLY A 818 -35.48 6.25 -33.90
C GLY A 818 -35.99 4.91 -34.43
N ALA A 819 -36.35 4.01 -33.52
CA ALA A 819 -37.34 2.95 -33.78
C ALA A 819 -38.29 2.83 -32.58
N THR A 820 -39.59 2.88 -32.83
CA THR A 820 -40.62 2.75 -31.78
C THR A 820 -40.77 1.29 -31.35
N GLY A 821 -40.90 1.05 -30.04
CA GLY A 821 -40.95 -0.31 -29.51
C GLY A 821 -42.24 -1.06 -29.88
N GLN A 822 -42.12 -2.31 -30.32
CA GLN A 822 -43.23 -3.27 -30.32
C GLN A 822 -42.80 -4.70 -29.98
N LYS A 823 -43.56 -5.26 -29.02
CA LYS A 823 -44.05 -6.65 -28.92
C LYS A 823 -43.06 -7.79 -28.63
N SER A 824 -43.52 -8.64 -27.73
CA SER A 824 -42.89 -9.87 -27.24
C SER A 824 -43.01 -11.05 -28.21
N ALA A 825 -41.91 -11.82 -28.28
CA ALA A 825 -41.80 -13.26 -28.57
C ALA A 825 -42.86 -13.97 -29.46
N PRO A 826 -42.48 -14.45 -30.66
CA PRO A 826 -43.37 -15.23 -31.54
C PRO A 826 -43.48 -16.74 -31.21
N TYR A 827 -42.86 -17.22 -30.12
CA TYR A 827 -42.65 -18.66 -29.88
C TYR A 827 -43.83 -19.43 -29.24
N LEU A 828 -44.88 -18.76 -28.76
CA LEU A 828 -46.02 -19.44 -28.11
C LEU A 828 -47.08 -19.97 -29.08
N TYR A 829 -47.26 -19.35 -30.26
CA TYR A 829 -48.30 -19.74 -31.21
C TYR A 829 -48.17 -21.15 -31.81
N PRO A 830 -46.99 -21.63 -32.29
CA PRO A 830 -46.90 -22.97 -32.88
C PRO A 830 -47.13 -24.08 -31.85
N LEU A 831 -46.78 -23.85 -30.58
CA LEU A 831 -46.96 -24.85 -29.51
C LEU A 831 -48.46 -25.08 -29.21
N ILE A 832 -49.25 -24.01 -29.14
CA ILE A 832 -50.69 -24.08 -28.90
C ILE A 832 -51.41 -24.82 -30.04
N ILE A 833 -51.02 -24.56 -31.30
CA ILE A 833 -51.59 -25.23 -32.48
C ILE A 833 -51.28 -26.73 -32.47
N LEU A 834 -50.05 -27.13 -32.13
CA LEU A 834 -49.66 -28.54 -31.99
C LEU A 834 -50.45 -29.25 -30.88
N ILE A 835 -50.65 -28.60 -29.73
CA ILE A 835 -51.46 -29.15 -28.63
C ILE A 835 -52.92 -29.31 -29.07
N TYR A 836 -53.49 -28.32 -29.77
CA TYR A 836 -54.88 -28.40 -30.24
C TYR A 836 -55.07 -29.56 -31.23
N LEU A 837 -54.17 -29.70 -32.20
CA LEU A 837 -54.18 -30.82 -33.16
C LEU A 837 -54.05 -32.19 -32.47
N TYR A 838 -53.20 -32.31 -31.44
CA TYR A 838 -53.02 -33.56 -30.70
C TYR A 838 -54.29 -34.01 -29.96
N PHE A 839 -55.09 -33.07 -29.44
CA PHE A 839 -56.38 -33.39 -28.81
C PHE A 839 -57.50 -33.60 -29.84
N SER A 840 -57.53 -32.86 -30.96
CA SER A 840 -58.51 -33.09 -32.04
C SER A 840 -58.37 -34.48 -32.68
N LEU A 841 -57.16 -35.02 -32.79
CA LEU A 841 -56.88 -36.36 -33.34
C LEU A 841 -57.13 -37.52 -32.36
N ARG A 842 -57.77 -37.28 -31.21
CA ARG A 842 -58.22 -38.32 -30.25
C ARG A 842 -59.74 -38.38 -30.07
N LEU A 843 -60.51 -37.65 -30.88
CA LEU A 843 -61.97 -37.58 -30.83
C LEU A 843 -62.65 -37.82 -32.21
N LEU A 844 -61.93 -38.53 -33.09
CA LEU A 844 -62.38 -39.05 -34.38
C LEU A 844 -61.91 -40.51 -34.53
#